data_AF-A0A2S7Y3A3-F1
#
_entry.id   AF-A0A2S7Y3A3-F1
#
_cell.length_a   1.000
_cell.length_b   1.000
_cell.length_c   1.000
_cell.angle_alpha   90.00
_cell.angle_beta   90.00
_cell.angle_gamma   90.00
#
_symmetry.space_group_name_H-M   'P 1'
#
loop_
_entity.id
_entity.type
_entity.pdbx_description
1 polymer ?
#
loop_
_entity_poly.entity_id
_entity_poly.type
_entity_poly.pdbx_seq_one_letter_code
_entity_poly.pdbx_strand_id
1 'polypeptide(L)'
;MSSGLRPSGGDAETRLVYRFLDCDLVENSLFLLDRLHAQSPDNKSWVHLRSLCCLRLARYAAAHEYSQHEAIHGKHIGCAYVFAQACLELKLYRDGIFVLERVLHSKISATAERFVPDEAALSCLLGKLHRANSDLRNAADAYAQALQADAFMWDAFTDLCDMGVTLHLSNIFQPKSPLAQTPGASEIIHAPVEAVSSFGDRKEEMKDPERMVVSSIVSPPKALSPAKRKQDAAASAFPPERLALHSNDTAPASNLKPQWPSARSSPYLLSTRGKIGGSARQSRVILEPTSRKTRPDKGARLSQLQTPTTSRDCNKRNDDLMTPDTAQGSLLTPAQIEELKPLHDLFSTIGTAYYHLQRFQPRLCLNAFATLPAEQQATPWILAKMARAHYEMMAYEDAKWAFQALRAASPSWVEDLEVLAATLWHLKDDVQLSYQAHDLVDSHYLSPQSWCAVGCALSLDGRPEDAIASFLRATQLRPQLARAYSFLGCEYHDCEAYDKASRAFRRALRIDVRHYPAWVGLGRVQGRLGAPERALRHYLAAQKVFPDNGVVLTNIARVCDELGIPELGLQFIRRAQVSTPMRLAVFTKVQMAKLLLRVKEPEDAAEALNAALEMAPDDAEIHLLLGRTVMEAGRPDLKEVLRRFTVALSLRPHSRVIKEALDELGSPRKTRITPWNT
;
A
#
# COMPACT_ATOMS: atom_id res chain seq x y z
N MET A 1 -27.98 55.93 -38.54
CA MET A 1 -27.13 56.48 -37.46
C MET A 1 -27.45 55.72 -36.18
N SER A 2 -26.38 55.30 -35.49
CA SER A 2 -26.28 54.56 -34.22
C SER A 2 -26.93 53.17 -34.12
N SER A 3 -26.32 52.21 -34.83
CA SER A 3 -26.12 50.84 -34.36
C SER A 3 -25.29 50.85 -33.06
N GLY A 4 -25.96 50.72 -31.92
CA GLY A 4 -25.31 50.48 -30.64
C GLY A 4 -24.84 49.04 -30.54
N LEU A 5 -23.58 48.79 -30.86
CA LEU A 5 -22.84 47.61 -30.43
C LEU A 5 -22.91 47.53 -28.91
N ARG A 6 -23.79 46.67 -28.38
CA ARG A 6 -23.71 46.24 -26.98
C ARG A 6 -22.40 45.43 -26.83
N PRO A 7 -21.57 45.69 -25.82
CA PRO A 7 -20.53 44.74 -25.47
C PRO A 7 -21.21 43.43 -25.03
N SER A 8 -20.67 42.31 -25.47
CA SER A 8 -21.07 40.93 -25.14
C SER A 8 -21.47 40.78 -23.66
N GLY A 9 -22.75 40.51 -23.40
CA GLY A 9 -23.32 40.41 -22.04
C GLY A 9 -22.80 39.22 -21.20
N GLY A 10 -21.94 38.36 -21.75
CA GLY A 10 -21.47 37.15 -21.06
C GLY A 10 -20.40 37.39 -19.97
N ASP A 11 -19.70 38.52 -19.99
CA ASP A 11 -18.51 38.70 -19.14
C ASP A 11 -18.84 38.92 -17.66
N ALA A 12 -19.85 39.75 -17.35
CA ALA A 12 -20.15 40.10 -15.97
C ALA A 12 -20.81 38.94 -15.20
N GLU A 13 -21.75 38.25 -15.86
CA GLU A 13 -22.47 37.10 -15.31
C GLU A 13 -21.52 35.93 -15.07
N THR A 14 -20.67 35.61 -16.06
CA THR A 14 -19.70 34.52 -15.95
C THR A 14 -18.61 34.83 -14.91
N ARG A 15 -18.16 36.09 -14.79
CA ARG A 15 -17.26 36.51 -13.71
C ARG A 15 -17.88 36.35 -12.32
N LEU A 16 -19.17 36.62 -12.17
CA LEU A 16 -19.89 36.42 -10.90
C LEU A 16 -19.96 34.93 -10.54
N VAL A 17 -20.25 34.06 -11.51
CA VAL A 17 -20.21 32.60 -11.34
C VAL A 17 -18.82 32.15 -10.90
N TYR A 18 -17.77 32.59 -11.59
CA TYR A 18 -16.40 32.23 -11.24
C TYR A 18 -16.01 32.68 -9.84
N ARG A 19 -16.40 33.88 -9.43
CA ARG A 19 -16.16 34.35 -8.06
C ARG A 19 -16.81 33.43 -7.02
N PHE A 20 -18.04 32.99 -7.26
CA PHE A 20 -18.70 32.06 -6.33
C PHE A 20 -18.03 30.69 -6.31
N LEU A 21 -17.59 30.18 -7.47
CA LEU A 21 -16.84 28.93 -7.56
C LEU A 21 -15.46 29.00 -6.90
N ASP A 22 -14.80 30.15 -6.94
CA ASP A 22 -13.51 30.39 -6.29
C ASP A 22 -13.64 30.47 -4.76
N CYS A 23 -14.81 30.88 -4.26
CA CYS A 23 -15.13 30.92 -2.83
C CYS A 23 -15.85 29.65 -2.34
N ASP A 24 -15.88 28.57 -3.14
CA ASP A 24 -16.62 27.32 -2.86
C ASP A 24 -18.13 27.52 -2.54
N LEU A 25 -18.73 28.61 -3.00
CA LEU A 25 -20.16 28.88 -2.94
C LEU A 25 -20.89 28.21 -4.12
N VAL A 26 -20.78 26.88 -4.18
CA VAL A 26 -21.24 26.08 -5.31
C VAL A 26 -22.75 26.15 -5.51
N GLU A 27 -23.55 26.20 -4.44
CA GLU A 27 -25.01 26.30 -4.53
C GLU A 27 -25.48 27.63 -5.14
N ASN A 28 -24.84 28.74 -4.77
CA ASN A 28 -25.12 30.06 -5.34
C ASN A 28 -24.77 30.08 -6.83
N SER A 29 -23.64 29.47 -7.20
CA SER A 29 -23.21 29.31 -8.58
C SER A 29 -24.23 28.51 -9.39
N LEU A 30 -24.66 27.36 -8.86
CA LEU A 30 -25.63 26.47 -9.50
C LEU A 30 -26.97 27.18 -9.72
N PHE A 31 -27.48 27.86 -8.70
CA PHE A 31 -28.74 28.59 -8.80
C PHE A 31 -28.70 29.67 -9.89
N LEU A 32 -27.61 30.45 -9.95
CA LEU A 32 -27.42 31.47 -10.97
C LEU A 32 -27.30 30.84 -12.37
N LEU A 33 -26.51 29.78 -12.51
CA LEU A 33 -26.32 29.07 -13.78
C LEU A 33 -27.62 28.45 -14.30
N ASP A 34 -28.50 27.95 -13.43
CA ASP A 34 -29.84 27.49 -13.83
C ASP A 34 -30.67 28.63 -14.45
N ARG A 35 -30.55 29.86 -13.94
CA ARG A 35 -31.26 31.03 -14.49
C ARG A 35 -30.63 31.46 -15.81
N LEU A 36 -29.30 31.52 -15.91
CA LEU A 36 -28.58 31.91 -17.12
C LEU A 36 -28.81 30.91 -18.27
N HIS A 37 -28.79 29.61 -17.97
CA HIS A 37 -29.10 28.57 -18.94
C HIS A 37 -30.56 28.66 -19.41
N ALA A 38 -31.51 28.97 -18.52
CA ALA A 38 -32.91 29.17 -18.91
C ALA A 38 -33.10 30.40 -19.83
N GLN A 39 -32.29 31.44 -19.69
CA GLN A 39 -32.32 32.61 -20.57
C GLN A 39 -31.67 32.33 -21.92
N SER A 40 -30.63 31.50 -21.94
CA SER A 40 -29.82 31.24 -23.14
C SER A 40 -29.30 29.81 -23.13
N PRO A 41 -30.07 28.87 -23.69
CA PRO A 41 -29.76 27.43 -23.63
C PRO A 41 -28.57 27.03 -24.51
N ASP A 42 -28.24 27.83 -25.52
CA ASP A 42 -27.19 27.52 -26.51
C ASP A 42 -25.76 27.71 -25.99
N ASN A 43 -25.59 28.36 -24.83
CA ASN A 43 -24.26 28.63 -24.28
C ASN A 43 -23.69 27.38 -23.57
N LYS A 44 -22.80 26.68 -24.28
CA LYS A 44 -22.15 25.45 -23.83
C LYS A 44 -21.29 25.63 -22.58
N SER A 45 -20.64 26.79 -22.42
CA SER A 45 -19.76 27.05 -21.27
C SER A 45 -20.58 27.12 -19.97
N TRP A 46 -21.82 27.63 -20.01
CA TRP A 46 -22.69 27.58 -18.83
C TRP A 46 -23.23 26.18 -18.55
N VAL A 47 -23.51 25.37 -19.59
CA VAL A 47 -23.85 23.94 -19.41
C VAL A 47 -22.71 23.20 -18.71
N HIS A 48 -21.47 23.46 -19.14
CA HIS A 48 -20.26 22.96 -18.47
C HIS A 48 -20.22 23.35 -17.00
N LEU A 49 -20.22 24.66 -16.69
CA LEU A 49 -20.12 25.14 -15.32
C LEU A 49 -21.27 24.64 -14.43
N ARG A 50 -22.47 24.54 -14.98
CA ARG A 50 -23.64 23.99 -14.29
C ARG A 50 -23.44 22.52 -13.92
N SER A 51 -22.98 21.72 -14.89
CA SER A 51 -22.67 20.30 -14.66
C SER A 51 -21.51 20.13 -13.66
N LEU A 52 -20.49 20.98 -13.72
CA LEU A 52 -19.38 21.02 -12.76
C LEU A 52 -19.86 21.34 -11.34
N CYS A 53 -20.80 22.28 -11.18
CA CYS A 53 -21.41 22.56 -9.88
C CYS A 53 -22.16 21.34 -9.32
N CYS A 54 -22.94 20.65 -10.16
CA CYS A 54 -23.62 19.42 -9.76
C CYS A 54 -22.62 18.33 -9.32
N LEU A 55 -21.49 18.21 -10.01
CA LEU A 55 -20.43 17.27 -9.66
C LEU A 55 -19.78 17.62 -8.31
N ARG A 56 -19.45 18.90 -8.08
CA ARG A 56 -18.89 19.37 -6.79
C ARG A 56 -19.85 19.15 -5.60
N LEU A 57 -21.17 19.18 -5.85
CA LEU A 57 -22.21 18.87 -4.86
C LEU A 57 -22.50 17.35 -4.74
N ALA A 58 -21.70 16.49 -5.36
CA ALA A 58 -21.89 15.03 -5.42
C ALA A 58 -23.25 14.59 -6.01
N ARG A 59 -23.86 15.43 -6.85
CA ARG A 59 -25.09 15.11 -7.60
C ARG A 59 -24.73 14.51 -8.96
N TYR A 60 -24.12 13.32 -8.94
CA TYR A 60 -23.54 12.69 -10.12
C TYR A 60 -24.55 12.41 -11.25
N ALA A 61 -25.77 11.99 -10.91
CA ALA A 61 -26.83 11.74 -11.91
C ALA A 61 -27.22 13.03 -12.66
N ALA A 62 -27.41 14.14 -11.95
CA ALA A 62 -27.72 15.42 -12.56
C ALA A 62 -26.55 15.96 -13.41
N ALA A 63 -25.31 15.80 -12.93
CA ALA A 63 -24.12 16.16 -13.70
C ALA A 63 -24.02 15.37 -15.01
N HIS A 64 -24.32 14.07 -14.96
CA HIS A 64 -24.39 13.19 -16.13
C HIS A 64 -25.46 13.66 -17.13
N GLU A 65 -26.70 13.88 -16.68
CA GLU A 65 -27.82 14.32 -17.54
C GLU A 65 -27.55 15.68 -18.21
N TYR A 66 -27.07 16.67 -17.46
CA TYR A 66 -26.84 18.01 -18.01
C TYR A 66 -25.69 18.06 -19.02
N SER A 67 -24.66 17.23 -18.85
CA SER A 67 -23.50 17.21 -19.74
C SER A 67 -23.65 16.28 -20.93
N GLN A 68 -24.57 15.30 -20.88
CA GLN A 68 -24.72 14.22 -21.86
C GLN A 68 -24.82 14.72 -23.31
N HIS A 69 -25.69 15.70 -23.58
CA HIS A 69 -25.93 16.17 -24.95
C HIS A 69 -24.65 16.77 -25.58
N GLU A 70 -23.98 17.68 -24.87
CA GLU A 70 -22.78 18.33 -25.40
C GLU A 70 -21.56 17.40 -25.41
N ALA A 71 -21.47 16.47 -24.45
CA ALA A 71 -20.44 15.45 -24.37
C ALA A 71 -20.51 14.45 -25.54
N ILE A 72 -21.71 13.91 -25.83
CA ILE A 72 -21.94 12.95 -26.93
C ILE A 72 -21.79 13.59 -28.30
N HIS A 73 -21.88 14.90 -28.45
CA HIS A 73 -21.57 15.55 -29.73
C HIS A 73 -20.12 16.04 -29.83
N GLY A 74 -19.31 15.93 -28.77
CA GLY A 74 -17.92 16.40 -28.76
C GLY A 74 -17.78 17.91 -28.93
N LYS A 75 -18.84 18.66 -28.57
CA LYS A 75 -18.93 20.10 -28.81
C LYS A 75 -18.19 20.95 -27.79
N HIS A 76 -17.92 20.40 -26.60
CA HIS A 76 -17.26 21.09 -25.50
C HIS A 76 -16.46 20.10 -24.63
N ILE A 77 -15.16 20.36 -24.47
CA ILE A 77 -14.22 19.47 -23.76
C ILE A 77 -14.56 19.37 -22.28
N GLY A 78 -14.88 20.49 -21.63
CA GLY A 78 -15.26 20.51 -20.22
C GLY A 78 -16.50 19.65 -19.92
N CYS A 79 -17.50 19.66 -20.83
CA CYS A 79 -18.71 18.86 -20.66
C CYS A 79 -18.40 17.37 -20.77
N ALA A 80 -17.55 16.99 -21.74
CA ALA A 80 -17.09 15.62 -21.89
C ALA A 80 -16.33 15.11 -20.65
N TYR A 81 -15.51 15.96 -20.04
CA TYR A 81 -14.79 15.63 -18.82
C TYR A 81 -15.71 15.44 -17.61
N VAL A 82 -16.63 16.39 -17.36
CA VAL A 82 -17.61 16.26 -16.27
C VAL A 82 -18.51 15.04 -16.47
N PHE A 83 -18.93 14.78 -17.72
CA PHE A 83 -19.69 13.58 -18.08
C PHE A 83 -18.92 12.31 -17.73
N ALA A 84 -17.65 12.23 -18.11
CA ALA A 84 -16.79 11.08 -17.84
C ALA A 84 -16.53 10.88 -16.34
N GLN A 85 -16.33 11.97 -15.58
CA GLN A 85 -16.22 11.90 -14.12
C GLN A 85 -17.51 11.40 -13.47
N ALA A 86 -18.68 11.86 -13.92
CA ALA A 86 -19.96 11.37 -13.45
C ALA A 86 -20.17 9.88 -13.80
N CYS A 87 -19.74 9.46 -15.00
CA CYS A 87 -19.76 8.05 -15.41
C CYS A 87 -18.91 7.16 -14.50
N LEU A 88 -17.75 7.65 -14.05
CA LEU A 88 -16.88 6.92 -13.13
C LEU A 88 -17.58 6.61 -11.80
N GLU A 89 -18.25 7.60 -11.21
CA GLU A 89 -18.98 7.45 -9.94
C GLU A 89 -20.27 6.62 -10.10
N LEU A 90 -20.99 6.78 -11.21
CA LEU A 90 -22.20 6.01 -11.54
C LEU A 90 -21.90 4.59 -12.04
N LYS A 91 -20.62 4.22 -12.20
CA LYS A 91 -20.15 2.92 -12.73
C LYS A 91 -20.57 2.64 -14.18
N LEU A 92 -20.77 3.69 -14.98
CA LEU A 92 -21.06 3.65 -16.41
C LEU A 92 -19.78 3.82 -17.24
N TYR A 93 -18.80 2.93 -17.01
CA TYR A 93 -17.43 3.15 -17.50
C TYR A 93 -17.32 3.24 -19.03
N ARG A 94 -18.09 2.43 -19.77
CA ARG A 94 -18.03 2.35 -21.23
C ARG A 94 -18.42 3.65 -21.91
N ASP A 95 -19.46 4.32 -21.41
CA ASP A 95 -19.97 5.57 -21.98
C ASP A 95 -18.96 6.70 -21.79
N GLY A 96 -18.33 6.76 -20.61
CA GLY A 96 -17.25 7.71 -20.31
C GLY A 96 -16.02 7.50 -21.20
N ILE A 97 -15.59 6.24 -21.38
CA ILE A 97 -14.45 5.88 -22.24
C ILE A 97 -14.70 6.35 -23.67
N PHE A 98 -15.85 6.00 -24.24
CA PHE A 98 -16.21 6.35 -25.62
C PHE A 98 -16.15 7.86 -25.89
N VAL A 99 -16.67 8.66 -24.96
CA VAL A 99 -16.67 10.12 -25.08
C VAL A 99 -15.25 10.69 -25.03
N LEU A 100 -14.44 10.26 -24.06
CA LEU A 100 -13.07 10.77 -23.88
C LEU A 100 -12.14 10.38 -25.02
N GLU A 101 -12.17 9.12 -25.46
CA GLU A 101 -11.37 8.68 -26.60
C GLU A 101 -11.66 9.57 -27.81
N ARG A 102 -12.92 9.83 -28.13
CA ARG A 102 -13.26 10.68 -29.27
C ARG A 102 -12.76 12.12 -29.13
N VAL A 103 -12.82 12.70 -27.92
CA VAL A 103 -12.30 14.05 -27.66
C VAL A 103 -10.78 14.12 -27.82
N LEU A 104 -10.05 13.10 -27.37
CA LEU A 104 -8.59 13.03 -27.55
C LEU A 104 -8.18 12.85 -29.02
N HIS A 105 -8.99 12.13 -29.83
CA HIS A 105 -8.73 11.97 -31.26
C HIS A 105 -9.04 13.25 -32.07
N SER A 106 -9.99 14.08 -31.62
CA SER A 106 -10.20 15.40 -32.22
C SER A 106 -9.11 16.35 -31.76
N LYS A 107 -8.30 16.89 -32.68
CA LYS A 107 -7.21 17.85 -32.36
C LYS A 107 -7.73 18.91 -31.37
N ILE A 108 -7.21 18.87 -30.14
CA ILE A 108 -7.59 19.77 -29.07
C ILE A 108 -7.12 21.18 -29.45
N SER A 109 -8.07 22.05 -29.82
CA SER A 109 -7.77 23.48 -29.82
C SER A 109 -7.76 23.91 -28.36
N ALA A 110 -6.61 24.33 -27.84
CA ALA A 110 -6.48 24.82 -26.47
C ALA A 110 -7.43 26.00 -26.27
N THR A 111 -8.59 25.76 -25.67
CA THR A 111 -9.52 26.80 -25.26
C THR A 111 -9.05 27.29 -23.90
N ALA A 112 -8.57 28.54 -23.83
CA ALA A 112 -8.14 29.20 -22.59
C ALA A 112 -9.32 29.57 -21.65
N GLU A 113 -10.37 28.73 -21.61
CA GLU A 113 -11.51 28.92 -20.72
C GLU A 113 -11.20 28.33 -19.33
N ARG A 114 -11.55 29.09 -18.28
CA ARG A 114 -11.31 28.69 -16.89
C ARG A 114 -12.10 27.41 -16.55
N PHE A 115 -11.46 26.47 -15.85
CA PHE A 115 -12.02 25.15 -15.49
C PHE A 115 -12.21 24.18 -16.67
N VAL A 116 -11.59 24.40 -17.82
CA VAL A 116 -11.45 23.38 -18.87
C VAL A 116 -10.22 22.52 -18.53
N PRO A 117 -10.33 21.18 -18.60
CA PRO A 117 -9.22 20.28 -18.28
C PRO A 117 -8.18 20.25 -19.41
N ASP A 118 -6.92 20.07 -19.03
CA ASP A 118 -5.82 19.84 -19.96
C ASP A 118 -5.81 18.40 -20.50
N GLU A 119 -5.06 18.17 -21.58
CA GLU A 119 -4.88 16.83 -22.19
C GLU A 119 -4.39 15.79 -21.17
N ALA A 120 -3.50 16.20 -20.24
CA ALA A 120 -3.01 15.33 -19.17
C ALA A 120 -4.14 14.88 -18.22
N ALA A 121 -5.05 15.79 -17.86
CA ALA A 121 -6.19 15.49 -16.99
C ALA A 121 -7.22 14.58 -17.69
N LEU A 122 -7.48 14.81 -18.98
CA LEU A 122 -8.34 13.95 -19.80
C LEU A 122 -7.78 12.52 -19.87
N SER A 123 -6.48 12.39 -20.18
CA SER A 123 -5.80 11.10 -20.30
C SER A 123 -5.73 10.36 -18.96
N CYS A 124 -5.50 11.08 -17.86
CA CYS A 124 -5.52 10.51 -16.51
C CYS A 124 -6.91 9.96 -16.14
N LEU A 125 -7.99 10.69 -16.45
CA LEU A 125 -9.36 10.22 -16.20
C LEU A 125 -9.70 9.00 -17.08
N LEU A 126 -9.26 8.99 -18.35
CA LEU A 126 -9.42 7.85 -19.24
C LEU A 126 -8.73 6.60 -18.66
N GLY A 127 -7.51 6.76 -18.12
CA GLY A 127 -6.80 5.71 -17.39
C GLY A 127 -7.61 5.16 -16.21
N LYS A 128 -8.18 6.05 -15.38
CA LYS A 128 -9.02 5.68 -14.23
C LYS A 128 -10.29 4.90 -14.67
N LEU A 129 -10.91 5.30 -15.78
CA LEU A 129 -12.08 4.60 -16.34
C LEU A 129 -11.73 3.21 -16.89
N HIS A 130 -10.63 3.07 -17.66
CA HIS A 130 -10.18 1.77 -18.13
C HIS A 130 -9.81 0.84 -16.97
N ARG A 131 -9.13 1.36 -15.94
CA ARG A 131 -8.81 0.59 -14.73
C ARG A 131 -10.08 0.10 -14.03
N ALA A 132 -11.10 0.95 -13.91
CA ALA A 132 -12.39 0.56 -13.34
C ALA A 132 -13.15 -0.46 -14.22
N ASN A 133 -13.01 -0.38 -15.56
CA ASN A 133 -13.55 -1.35 -16.52
C ASN A 133 -12.73 -2.67 -16.61
N SER A 134 -11.66 -2.82 -15.81
CA SER A 134 -10.73 -3.96 -15.82
C SER A 134 -9.84 -4.09 -17.08
N ASP A 135 -9.72 -3.02 -17.88
CA ASP A 135 -8.86 -2.96 -19.07
C ASP A 135 -7.47 -2.39 -18.73
N LEU A 136 -6.62 -3.20 -18.08
CA LEU A 136 -5.35 -2.74 -17.52
C LEU A 136 -4.32 -2.25 -18.56
N ARG A 137 -4.37 -2.78 -19.80
CA ARG A 137 -3.41 -2.39 -20.86
C ARG A 137 -3.67 -0.96 -21.34
N ASN A 138 -4.88 -0.68 -21.78
CA ASN A 138 -5.28 0.64 -22.22
C ASN A 138 -5.22 1.66 -21.07
N ALA A 139 -5.50 1.22 -19.84
CA ALA A 139 -5.30 2.07 -18.66
C ALA A 139 -3.84 2.52 -18.55
N ALA A 140 -2.87 1.61 -18.65
CA ALA A 140 -1.45 1.93 -18.58
C ALA A 140 -1.00 2.88 -19.70
N ASP A 141 -1.48 2.65 -20.92
CA ASP A 141 -1.18 3.53 -22.06
C ASP A 141 -1.73 4.94 -21.85
N ALA A 142 -2.96 5.08 -21.35
CA ALA A 142 -3.58 6.36 -21.05
C ALA A 142 -2.87 7.12 -19.91
N TYR A 143 -2.45 6.42 -18.85
CA TYR A 143 -1.65 7.05 -17.78
C TYR A 143 -0.25 7.45 -18.26
N ALA A 144 0.36 6.67 -19.15
CA ALA A 144 1.64 7.03 -19.75
C ALA A 144 1.51 8.26 -20.65
N GLN A 145 0.41 8.38 -21.41
CA GLN A 145 0.09 9.60 -22.16
C GLN A 145 -0.11 10.80 -21.22
N ALA A 146 -0.79 10.60 -20.08
CA ALA A 146 -0.95 11.66 -19.08
C ALA A 146 0.40 12.16 -18.54
N LEU A 147 1.32 11.25 -18.18
CA LEU A 147 2.67 11.60 -17.73
C LEU A 147 3.53 12.24 -18.83
N GLN A 148 3.28 11.89 -20.09
CA GLN A 148 3.95 12.52 -21.22
C GLN A 148 3.44 13.94 -21.49
N ALA A 149 2.17 14.22 -21.19
CA ALA A 149 1.57 15.54 -21.34
C ALA A 149 1.93 16.47 -20.17
N ASP A 150 1.87 15.97 -18.94
CA ASP A 150 2.34 16.67 -17.75
C ASP A 150 3.15 15.73 -16.86
N ALA A 151 4.42 16.07 -16.69
CA ALA A 151 5.38 15.29 -15.94
C ALA A 151 5.00 15.17 -14.45
N PHE A 152 4.28 16.14 -13.87
CA PHE A 152 3.96 16.20 -12.44
C PHE A 152 2.63 15.53 -12.05
N MET A 153 2.00 14.78 -12.97
CA MET A 153 0.75 14.04 -12.71
C MET A 153 0.95 12.85 -11.78
N TRP A 154 1.01 13.12 -10.47
CA TRP A 154 1.26 12.12 -9.42
C TRP A 154 0.22 10.99 -9.38
N ASP A 155 -1.05 11.30 -9.61
CA ASP A 155 -2.14 10.31 -9.69
C ASP A 155 -1.86 9.24 -10.75
N ALA A 156 -1.44 9.66 -11.95
CA ALA A 156 -1.14 8.75 -13.04
C ALA A 156 0.08 7.86 -12.72
N PHE A 157 1.10 8.44 -12.07
CA PHE A 157 2.27 7.70 -11.63
C PHE A 157 1.94 6.65 -10.56
N THR A 158 1.17 7.02 -9.54
CA THR A 158 0.80 6.11 -8.45
C THR A 158 -0.07 4.96 -8.97
N ASP A 159 -1.02 5.25 -9.86
CA ASP A 159 -1.87 4.25 -10.49
C ASP A 159 -1.05 3.27 -11.36
N LEU A 160 -0.05 3.74 -12.12
CA LEU A 160 0.88 2.89 -12.87
C LEU A 160 1.69 1.96 -11.95
N CYS A 161 2.20 2.51 -10.83
CA CYS A 161 2.93 1.73 -9.83
C CYS A 161 2.05 0.67 -9.17
N ASP A 162 0.79 1.00 -8.85
CA ASP A 162 -0.20 0.07 -8.29
C ASP A 162 -0.55 -1.05 -9.28
N MET A 163 -0.69 -0.75 -10.57
CA MET A 163 -0.92 -1.76 -11.61
C MET A 163 0.28 -2.70 -11.81
N GLY A 164 1.48 -2.31 -11.37
CA GLY A 164 2.70 -3.12 -11.48
C GLY A 164 3.37 -3.04 -12.84
N VAL A 165 3.19 -1.92 -13.56
CA VAL A 165 3.90 -1.64 -14.80
C VAL A 165 5.39 -1.37 -14.50
N THR A 166 6.29 -1.90 -15.32
CA THR A 166 7.74 -1.64 -15.23
C THR A 166 8.02 -0.25 -15.79
N LEU A 167 8.58 0.63 -14.96
CA LEU A 167 8.85 2.01 -15.32
C LEU A 167 10.36 2.29 -15.29
N HIS A 168 10.85 3.05 -16.28
CA HIS A 168 12.22 3.54 -16.30
C HIS A 168 12.35 4.83 -15.48
N LEU A 169 12.75 4.68 -14.21
CA LEU A 169 12.82 5.76 -13.21
C LEU A 169 13.66 6.97 -13.63
N SER A 170 14.65 6.81 -14.53
CA SER A 170 15.51 7.90 -15.00
C SER A 170 14.78 8.97 -15.82
N ASN A 171 13.70 8.58 -16.49
CA ASN A 171 12.99 9.44 -17.46
C ASN A 171 11.65 9.96 -16.91
N ILE A 172 11.32 9.64 -15.65
CA ILE A 172 10.05 10.02 -15.03
C ILE A 172 10.19 11.41 -14.42
N PHE A 173 9.13 12.21 -14.47
CA PHE A 173 9.04 13.59 -13.98
C PHE A 173 9.88 14.62 -14.76
N GLN A 174 10.65 14.24 -15.78
CA GLN A 174 11.43 15.21 -16.55
C GLN A 174 10.52 16.15 -17.36
N PRO A 175 10.56 17.48 -17.11
CA PRO A 175 9.80 18.43 -17.90
C PRO A 175 10.33 18.47 -19.33
N LYS A 176 9.44 18.32 -20.31
CA LYS A 176 9.83 18.35 -21.73
C LYS A 176 10.25 19.76 -22.15
N SER A 177 11.46 19.88 -22.68
CA SER A 177 11.93 21.09 -23.38
C SER A 177 11.49 21.05 -24.85
N PRO A 178 11.12 22.19 -25.47
CA PRO A 178 10.80 22.26 -26.90
C PRO A 178 11.92 21.78 -27.82
N LEU A 179 13.17 21.72 -27.36
CA LEU A 179 14.33 21.29 -28.16
C LEU A 179 14.56 19.78 -28.19
N ALA A 180 13.84 18.99 -27.38
CA ALA A 180 14.05 17.54 -27.24
C ALA A 180 13.12 16.68 -28.13
N GLN A 181 12.65 17.21 -29.26
CA GLN A 181 11.90 16.41 -30.24
C GLN A 181 12.86 15.66 -31.16
N THR A 182 13.46 14.57 -30.68
CA THR A 182 13.87 13.49 -31.58
C THR A 182 12.71 12.48 -31.71
N PRO A 183 12.23 12.21 -32.94
CA PRO A 183 11.18 11.23 -33.17
C PRO A 183 11.80 9.83 -33.08
N GLY A 184 11.90 9.28 -31.87
CA GLY A 184 12.40 7.93 -31.67
C GLY A 184 12.96 7.68 -30.28
N ALA A 185 12.09 7.53 -29.29
CA ALA A 185 12.27 6.72 -28.07
C ALA A 185 11.12 6.98 -27.10
N SER A 186 9.89 6.62 -27.48
CA SER A 186 8.81 6.44 -26.51
C SER A 186 9.00 5.10 -25.78
N GLU A 187 10.10 5.00 -25.03
CA GLU A 187 10.48 3.83 -24.22
C GLU A 187 10.27 4.12 -22.73
N ILE A 188 9.12 4.69 -22.36
CA ILE A 188 8.72 4.77 -20.94
C ILE A 188 8.30 3.37 -20.44
N ILE A 189 7.93 2.47 -21.36
CA ILE A 189 7.33 1.17 -21.09
C ILE A 189 8.06 0.07 -21.88
N HIS A 190 8.62 -0.91 -21.19
CA HIS A 190 8.96 -2.21 -21.78
C HIS A 190 8.00 -3.29 -21.26
N ALA A 191 7.03 -3.65 -22.11
CA ALA A 191 6.25 -4.91 -22.18
C ALA A 191 5.56 -5.44 -20.91
N PRO A 192 4.71 -6.47 -21.09
CA PRO A 192 3.27 -6.38 -20.89
C PRO A 192 2.88 -6.11 -19.42
N VAL A 193 1.68 -5.59 -19.19
CA VAL A 193 0.98 -5.85 -17.93
C VAL A 193 1.04 -7.37 -17.75
N GLU A 194 1.87 -7.84 -16.82
CA GLU A 194 1.84 -9.21 -16.35
C GLU A 194 0.46 -9.36 -15.70
N ALA A 195 -0.54 -9.60 -16.54
CA ALA A 195 -1.74 -10.26 -16.11
C ALA A 195 -1.18 -11.54 -15.51
N VAL A 196 -1.13 -11.60 -14.18
CA VAL A 196 -1.21 -12.86 -13.46
C VAL A 196 -2.49 -13.45 -14.02
N SER A 197 -2.33 -14.23 -15.09
CA SER A 197 -3.41 -14.79 -15.88
C SER A 197 -4.39 -15.30 -14.86
N SER A 198 -5.65 -14.87 -14.97
CA SER A 198 -6.70 -15.35 -14.09
C SER A 198 -6.50 -16.85 -13.94
N PHE A 199 -5.99 -17.29 -12.79
CA PHE A 199 -6.00 -18.69 -12.38
C PHE A 199 -7.46 -18.99 -12.07
N GLY A 200 -8.31 -18.89 -13.10
CA GLY A 200 -9.62 -19.48 -13.10
C GLY A 200 -9.38 -20.97 -12.94
N ASP A 201 -10.26 -21.60 -12.17
CA ASP A 201 -10.31 -23.03 -11.92
C ASP A 201 -10.51 -23.79 -13.25
N ARG A 202 -9.55 -23.73 -14.18
CA ARG A 202 -9.44 -24.71 -15.26
C ARG A 202 -9.09 -26.00 -14.54
N LYS A 203 -9.97 -26.99 -14.68
CA LYS A 203 -9.69 -28.39 -14.36
C LYS A 203 -8.62 -28.93 -15.31
N GLU A 204 -7.43 -28.36 -15.27
CA GLU A 204 -6.25 -28.99 -15.83
C GLU A 204 -5.75 -29.96 -14.76
N GLU A 205 -6.09 -31.24 -14.96
CA GLU A 205 -5.53 -32.36 -14.21
C GLU A 205 -4.00 -32.28 -14.25
N MET A 206 -3.39 -32.25 -13.07
CA MET A 206 -1.97 -32.00 -12.90
C MET A 206 -1.17 -33.24 -13.26
N LYS A 207 -0.25 -33.10 -14.22
CA LYS A 207 0.85 -34.06 -14.43
C LYS A 207 2.13 -33.36 -13.95
N ASP A 208 2.59 -33.74 -12.76
CA ASP A 208 3.90 -33.44 -12.15
C ASP A 208 4.06 -32.08 -11.41
N PRO A 209 3.97 -32.06 -10.06
CA PRO A 209 4.22 -30.85 -9.25
C PRO A 209 5.66 -30.32 -9.35
N GLU A 210 6.64 -31.20 -9.60
CA GLU A 210 8.05 -30.84 -9.80
C GLU A 210 8.25 -29.90 -10.99
N ARG A 211 7.54 -30.11 -12.11
CA ARG A 211 7.68 -29.29 -13.31
C ARG A 211 7.20 -27.85 -13.09
N MET A 212 6.11 -27.67 -12.34
CA MET A 212 5.61 -26.33 -11.99
C MET A 212 6.61 -25.58 -11.11
N VAL A 213 7.17 -26.26 -10.11
CA VAL A 213 8.17 -25.67 -9.20
C VAL A 213 9.43 -25.29 -9.97
N VAL A 214 9.97 -26.20 -10.79
CA VAL A 214 11.18 -25.96 -11.59
C VAL A 214 11.00 -24.81 -12.57
N SER A 215 9.81 -24.67 -13.18
CA SER A 215 9.50 -23.52 -14.06
C SER A 215 9.40 -22.17 -13.33
N SER A 216 9.20 -22.20 -12.00
CA SER A 216 9.06 -21.02 -11.14
C SER A 216 10.35 -20.65 -10.40
N ILE A 217 11.38 -21.51 -10.45
CA ILE A 217 12.72 -21.17 -10.00
C ILE A 217 13.26 -20.11 -10.98
N VAL A 218 13.15 -18.84 -10.60
CA VAL A 218 13.92 -17.77 -11.22
C VAL A 218 15.39 -18.17 -11.12
N SER A 219 16.06 -18.28 -12.27
CA SER A 219 17.45 -18.72 -12.34
C SER A 219 18.34 -17.87 -11.40
N PRO A 220 19.20 -18.48 -10.57
CA PRO A 220 20.18 -17.70 -9.83
C PRO A 220 21.18 -17.07 -10.81
N PRO A 221 21.82 -15.92 -10.49
CA PRO A 221 23.06 -15.56 -11.16
C PRO A 221 24.04 -16.72 -10.93
N LYS A 222 24.61 -17.24 -12.04
CA LYS A 222 25.49 -18.41 -12.12
C LYS A 222 26.22 -18.73 -10.80
N ALA A 223 25.78 -19.80 -10.13
CA ALA A 223 26.50 -20.36 -8.99
C ALA A 223 27.81 -20.98 -9.46
N LEU A 224 28.91 -20.55 -8.84
CA LEU A 224 30.18 -21.27 -8.85
C LEU A 224 29.99 -22.66 -8.24
N SER A 225 30.56 -23.66 -8.90
CA SER A 225 30.50 -25.09 -8.57
C SER A 225 30.99 -25.40 -7.14
N PRO A 226 30.48 -26.48 -6.50
CA PRO A 226 30.92 -26.87 -5.17
C PRO A 226 32.26 -27.60 -5.23
N ALA A 227 33.31 -27.02 -4.63
CA ALA A 227 34.61 -27.68 -4.49
C ALA A 227 34.76 -28.31 -3.10
N LYS A 228 35.16 -29.59 -3.12
CA LYS A 228 35.38 -30.50 -2.00
C LYS A 228 36.41 -29.99 -0.99
N ARG A 229 36.17 -30.30 0.30
CA ARG A 229 37.15 -30.24 1.40
C ARG A 229 38.46 -30.96 1.04
N LYS A 230 39.61 -30.32 1.32
CA LYS A 230 40.79 -30.92 1.97
C LYS A 230 41.75 -29.85 2.48
N GLN A 231 42.31 -30.13 3.67
CA GLN A 231 43.30 -29.34 4.40
C GLN A 231 44.64 -29.30 3.66
N ASP A 232 45.41 -28.21 3.81
CA ASP A 232 46.76 -28.20 4.39
C ASP A 232 47.46 -26.84 4.25
N ALA A 233 48.49 -26.64 5.08
CA ALA A 233 49.04 -25.39 5.56
C ALA A 233 50.22 -24.80 4.74
N ALA A 234 50.60 -23.58 5.15
CA ALA A 234 51.92 -22.92 5.07
C ALA A 234 52.21 -21.89 3.95
N ALA A 235 52.14 -20.62 4.37
CA ALA A 235 53.11 -19.51 4.20
C ALA A 235 53.81 -19.26 2.85
N SER A 236 53.60 -18.07 2.26
CA SER A 236 54.56 -16.94 2.34
C SER A 236 54.21 -15.74 1.42
N ALA A 237 54.45 -14.53 1.98
CA ALA A 237 54.88 -13.27 1.32
C ALA A 237 53.90 -12.35 0.53
N PHE A 238 53.12 -11.52 1.24
CA PHE A 238 53.17 -10.02 1.36
C PHE A 238 53.85 -9.12 0.28
N PRO A 239 53.56 -7.78 0.16
CA PRO A 239 52.61 -6.89 0.88
C PRO A 239 51.90 -5.81 -0.05
N PRO A 240 51.49 -4.58 0.37
CA PRO A 240 50.07 -4.24 0.59
C PRO A 240 49.59 -2.87 0.01
N GLU A 241 48.39 -2.75 -0.55
CA GLU A 241 47.73 -1.44 -0.70
C GLU A 241 46.28 -1.45 -0.20
N ARG A 242 46.15 -0.90 1.01
CA ARG A 242 45.02 -0.26 1.70
C ARG A 242 43.63 -0.33 1.04
N LEU A 243 42.79 -1.20 1.61
CA LEU A 243 41.38 -0.91 1.93
C LEU A 243 41.02 -1.76 3.16
N ALA A 244 41.37 -1.24 4.34
CA ALA A 244 41.09 -1.87 5.61
C ALA A 244 39.59 -1.79 5.93
N LEU A 245 38.89 -2.90 5.72
CA LEU A 245 37.73 -3.29 6.49
C LEU A 245 38.18 -3.52 7.94
N HIS A 246 37.71 -2.69 8.87
CA HIS A 246 37.68 -3.09 10.28
C HIS A 246 36.31 -3.70 10.56
N SER A 247 36.30 -5.03 10.58
CA SER A 247 35.41 -5.82 11.42
C SER A 247 35.71 -5.52 12.88
N ASN A 248 34.68 -5.16 13.64
CA ASN A 248 34.59 -5.46 15.07
C ASN A 248 33.13 -5.75 15.40
N ASP A 249 32.90 -7.03 15.68
CA ASP A 249 31.98 -7.66 16.62
C ASP A 249 30.75 -6.88 17.15
N THR A 250 29.61 -7.57 17.04
CA THR A 250 28.46 -7.55 17.94
C THR A 250 27.84 -6.18 18.26
N ALA A 251 26.91 -5.75 17.41
CA ALA A 251 25.82 -4.84 17.80
C ALA A 251 24.53 -5.30 17.12
N PRO A 252 23.37 -5.31 17.81
CA PRO A 252 22.11 -5.71 17.20
C PRO A 252 21.76 -4.73 16.07
N ALA A 253 21.16 -5.26 15.00
CA ALA A 253 20.66 -4.48 13.88
C ALA A 253 19.57 -3.50 14.35
N SER A 254 19.96 -2.27 14.72
CA SER A 254 19.05 -1.16 15.03
C SER A 254 19.69 0.22 14.87
N ASN A 255 20.63 0.39 13.92
CA ASN A 255 21.27 1.69 13.66
C ASN A 255 20.74 2.42 12.41
N LEU A 256 19.52 2.08 11.97
CA LEU A 256 18.68 2.97 11.16
C LEU A 256 17.62 3.58 12.07
N LYS A 257 18.07 4.29 13.11
CA LYS A 257 17.25 5.32 13.72
C LYS A 257 17.62 6.63 13.02
N PRO A 258 16.84 7.12 12.03
CA PRO A 258 16.95 8.52 11.64
C PRO A 258 17.02 9.38 12.89
N GLN A 259 17.83 10.42 12.92
CA GLN A 259 17.74 11.41 14.00
C GLN A 259 16.43 12.16 13.84
N TRP A 260 15.32 11.55 14.26
CA TRP A 260 14.04 12.22 14.25
C TRP A 260 14.07 13.28 15.34
N PRO A 261 13.61 14.50 15.06
CA PRO A 261 13.53 15.54 16.07
C PRO A 261 12.76 14.98 17.27
N SER A 262 13.42 14.93 18.42
CA SER A 262 12.75 14.82 19.71
C SER A 262 11.55 15.75 19.68
N ALA A 263 10.34 15.20 19.82
CA ALA A 263 9.11 15.96 19.89
C ALA A 263 9.12 16.82 21.18
N ARG A 264 9.84 17.93 21.11
CA ARG A 264 9.61 19.14 21.89
C ARG A 264 9.08 20.22 20.94
N SER A 265 8.00 19.90 20.23
CA SER A 265 7.14 20.93 19.66
C SER A 265 6.10 21.29 20.72
N SER A 266 6.24 22.51 21.24
CA SER A 266 5.28 23.17 22.13
C SER A 266 3.84 22.91 21.70
N PRO A 267 2.93 22.53 22.60
CA PRO A 267 1.51 22.54 22.26
C PRO A 267 1.10 23.98 21.95
N TYR A 268 0.22 24.11 20.96
CA TYR A 268 -0.47 25.33 20.58
C TYR A 268 -0.81 26.18 21.81
N LEU A 269 -0.11 27.32 21.95
CA LEU A 269 -0.47 28.37 22.91
C LEU A 269 -1.67 29.15 22.34
N LEU A 270 -2.87 28.61 22.52
CA LEU A 270 -4.03 29.45 22.78
C LEU A 270 -3.93 29.88 24.24
N SER A 271 -3.30 31.03 24.44
CA SER A 271 -3.30 31.74 25.71
C SER A 271 -4.72 32.18 26.05
N THR A 272 -5.38 31.43 26.93
CA THR A 272 -6.37 32.00 27.85
C THR A 272 -6.11 31.45 29.26
N ARG A 273 -5.39 32.26 30.04
CA ARG A 273 -5.31 32.16 31.50
C ARG A 273 -6.73 32.12 32.09
N GLY A 274 -7.08 31.04 32.76
CA GLY A 274 -8.25 30.94 33.63
C GLY A 274 -8.04 29.80 34.62
N LYS A 275 -7.91 30.15 35.90
CA LYS A 275 -7.55 29.26 37.02
C LYS A 275 -8.52 28.07 37.16
N ILE A 276 -7.96 26.88 37.37
CA ILE A 276 -8.68 25.67 37.79
C ILE A 276 -8.88 25.72 39.31
N GLY A 277 -10.11 25.45 39.75
CA GLY A 277 -10.43 25.07 41.12
C GLY A 277 -11.61 24.11 41.14
N GLY A 278 -11.38 22.90 41.66
CA GLY A 278 -12.38 22.10 42.37
C GLY A 278 -13.28 21.13 41.56
N SER A 279 -12.96 19.84 41.68
CA SER A 279 -13.85 18.67 41.93
C SER A 279 -15.28 18.65 41.39
N ALA A 280 -15.61 17.64 40.56
CA ALA A 280 -16.55 16.55 40.90
C ALA A 280 -17.28 15.93 39.68
N ARG A 281 -17.29 14.58 39.69
CA ARG A 281 -18.33 13.62 39.25
C ARG A 281 -18.89 13.62 37.81
N GLN A 282 -18.81 12.41 37.26
CA GLN A 282 -19.56 11.86 36.14
C GLN A 282 -21.07 12.21 36.17
N SER A 283 -21.62 12.60 35.02
CA SER A 283 -22.95 12.15 34.60
C SER A 283 -23.14 12.34 33.08
N ARG A 284 -23.66 11.28 32.45
CA ARG A 284 -24.26 11.28 31.11
C ARG A 284 -25.32 12.38 31.00
N VAL A 285 -25.29 13.18 29.94
CA VAL A 285 -26.46 13.95 29.50
C VAL A 285 -26.56 13.89 27.97
N ILE A 286 -27.66 13.28 27.53
CA ILE A 286 -28.23 13.30 26.18
C ILE A 286 -28.67 14.74 25.90
N LEU A 287 -28.29 15.34 24.77
CA LEU A 287 -28.79 16.66 24.37
C LEU A 287 -29.33 16.61 22.94
N GLU A 288 -30.66 16.68 22.83
CA GLU A 288 -31.38 17.13 21.64
C GLU A 288 -31.19 18.66 21.44
N PRO A 289 -31.32 19.17 20.20
CA PRO A 289 -31.09 20.59 19.91
C PRO A 289 -32.39 21.41 20.01
N THR A 290 -32.46 22.35 20.97
CA THR A 290 -33.53 23.37 21.00
C THR A 290 -33.01 24.79 20.87
N SER A 291 -33.38 25.39 19.74
CA SER A 291 -33.75 26.80 19.47
C SER A 291 -33.21 27.96 20.33
N ARG A 292 -32.46 28.84 19.65
CA ARG A 292 -32.64 30.31 19.54
C ARG A 292 -33.34 31.04 20.71
N LYS A 293 -32.60 31.91 21.41
CA LYS A 293 -33.14 33.15 22.01
C LYS A 293 -32.15 34.30 21.83
N THR A 294 -32.55 35.28 21.04
CA THR A 294 -32.02 36.65 20.99
C THR A 294 -32.60 37.46 22.14
N ARG A 295 -31.79 38.30 22.81
CA ARG A 295 -32.26 39.53 23.49
C ARG A 295 -31.14 40.59 23.60
N PRO A 296 -31.52 41.87 23.78
CA PRO A 296 -30.80 43.04 23.26
C PRO A 296 -30.21 43.95 24.36
N ASP A 297 -29.37 44.92 24.00
CA ASP A 297 -29.62 46.37 24.22
C ASP A 297 -28.35 47.25 24.07
N LYS A 298 -28.54 48.41 23.40
CA LYS A 298 -28.10 49.81 23.71
C LYS A 298 -26.62 50.08 24.06
N GLY A 299 -25.93 51.10 23.57
CA GLY A 299 -26.25 52.29 22.77
C GLY A 299 -25.16 53.38 23.01
N ALA A 300 -24.79 54.12 21.95
CA ALA A 300 -24.06 55.41 21.92
C ALA A 300 -22.57 55.40 22.34
N ARG A 301 -21.63 56.20 21.81
CA ARG A 301 -21.62 57.48 21.06
C ARG A 301 -20.41 57.59 20.12
N LEU A 302 -20.57 58.41 19.08
CA LEU A 302 -19.52 59.04 18.27
C LEU A 302 -18.72 60.08 19.08
N SER A 303 -17.40 60.13 18.88
CA SER A 303 -16.60 61.36 18.94
C SER A 303 -15.30 61.21 18.17
N GLN A 304 -14.90 62.32 17.54
CA GLN A 304 -13.94 62.50 16.47
C GLN A 304 -12.46 62.48 16.90
N LEU A 305 -11.60 62.52 15.86
CA LEU A 305 -10.33 63.28 15.77
C LEU A 305 -9.06 62.65 16.35
N GLN A 306 -8.17 62.14 15.48
CA GLN A 306 -6.94 62.86 15.03
C GLN A 306 -6.02 61.95 14.20
N THR A 307 -5.55 62.51 13.09
CA THR A 307 -4.42 62.04 12.27
C THR A 307 -3.09 62.12 13.03
N PRO A 308 -2.08 61.34 12.62
CA PRO A 308 -0.86 62.04 12.22
C PRO A 308 -0.31 61.57 10.87
N THR A 309 0.05 62.59 10.10
CA THR A 309 0.92 62.60 8.94
C THR A 309 2.33 62.09 9.28
N THR A 310 2.85 61.16 8.50
CA THR A 310 4.25 61.19 8.04
C THR A 310 4.34 60.64 6.62
N SER A 311 4.62 61.55 5.71
CA SER A 311 5.05 61.32 4.34
C SER A 311 6.37 60.55 4.31
N ARG A 312 6.43 59.44 3.59
CA ARG A 312 7.64 59.00 2.90
C ARG A 312 7.26 58.42 1.55
N ASP A 313 7.96 58.94 0.55
CA ASP A 313 7.77 58.77 -0.88
C ASP A 313 7.66 57.30 -1.33
N CYS A 314 6.63 57.00 -2.11
CA CYS A 314 6.59 55.89 -3.06
C CYS A 314 5.88 56.36 -4.31
N ASN A 315 6.59 57.15 -5.11
CA ASN A 315 6.15 57.52 -6.46
C ASN A 315 6.51 56.38 -7.41
N LYS A 316 5.49 55.92 -8.16
CA LYS A 316 5.54 55.23 -9.47
C LYS A 316 6.14 53.82 -9.49
N ARG A 317 5.25 52.82 -9.68
CA ARG A 317 5.47 51.65 -10.54
C ARG A 317 4.12 51.03 -10.92
N ASN A 318 3.73 51.36 -12.15
CA ASN A 318 2.91 50.65 -13.13
C ASN A 318 1.76 49.75 -12.67
N ASP A 319 0.57 50.14 -13.12
CA ASP A 319 -0.52 49.25 -13.49
C ASP A 319 -0.05 48.25 -14.57
N ASP A 320 0.51 47.11 -14.15
CA ASP A 320 0.65 45.94 -15.02
C ASP A 320 -0.55 45.02 -14.76
N LEU A 321 -1.68 45.42 -15.34
CA LEU A 321 -2.80 44.51 -15.64
C LEU A 321 -2.25 43.42 -16.56
N MET A 322 -2.12 42.21 -16.03
CA MET A 322 -1.86 40.97 -16.78
C MET A 322 -2.73 40.93 -18.04
N THR A 323 -2.12 41.21 -19.19
CA THR A 323 -2.64 40.83 -20.50
C THR A 323 -2.65 39.30 -20.61
N PRO A 324 -3.64 38.69 -21.25
CA PRO A 324 -3.62 37.25 -21.46
C PRO A 324 -2.50 36.94 -22.45
N ASP A 325 -1.45 36.27 -21.96
CA ASP A 325 -0.37 35.77 -22.81
C ASP A 325 -0.95 34.91 -23.93
N THR A 326 -0.60 35.30 -25.15
CA THR A 326 -0.92 34.61 -26.39
C THR A 326 -0.55 33.14 -26.32
N ALA A 327 -1.54 32.30 -26.61
CA ALA A 327 -1.46 30.85 -26.67
C ALA A 327 -0.28 30.34 -27.52
N GLN A 328 0.76 29.87 -26.82
CA GLN A 328 1.67 28.83 -27.30
C GLN A 328 1.62 27.71 -26.26
N GLY A 329 1.25 26.51 -26.71
CA GLY A 329 0.86 25.40 -25.85
C GLY A 329 1.94 25.00 -24.85
N SER A 330 1.52 24.80 -23.59
CA SER A 330 2.00 23.81 -22.60
C SER A 330 3.47 23.36 -22.64
N LEU A 331 4.39 24.25 -22.97
CA LEU A 331 5.82 23.98 -23.00
C LEU A 331 6.50 25.00 -22.11
N LEU A 332 7.01 24.51 -20.98
CA LEU A 332 7.71 25.32 -20.01
C LEU A 332 8.93 25.97 -20.66
N THR A 333 9.12 27.25 -20.40
CA THR A 333 10.34 27.95 -20.82
C THR A 333 11.56 27.35 -20.11
N PRO A 334 12.77 27.41 -20.70
CA PRO A 334 13.98 26.89 -20.06
C PRO A 334 14.20 27.44 -18.65
N ALA A 335 13.88 28.71 -18.40
CA ALA A 335 13.96 29.33 -17.07
C ALA A 335 13.00 28.70 -16.05
N GLN A 336 11.74 28.46 -16.44
CA GLN A 336 10.76 27.77 -15.59
C GLN A 336 11.18 26.32 -15.31
N ILE A 337 11.82 25.65 -16.27
CA ILE A 337 12.39 24.32 -16.06
C ILE A 337 13.47 24.37 -14.98
N GLU A 338 14.32 25.40 -14.95
CA GLU A 338 15.34 25.55 -13.91
C GLU A 338 14.75 25.78 -12.51
N GLU A 339 13.69 26.60 -12.43
CA GLU A 339 12.97 26.85 -11.18
C GLU A 339 12.30 25.59 -10.61
N LEU A 340 11.86 24.68 -11.49
CA LEU A 340 11.18 23.44 -11.10
C LEU A 340 12.14 22.27 -10.79
N LYS A 341 13.46 22.41 -11.03
CA LYS A 341 14.47 21.37 -10.72
C LYS A 341 14.39 20.81 -9.29
N PRO A 342 14.35 21.62 -8.21
CA PRO A 342 14.27 21.07 -6.84
C PRO A 342 12.98 20.30 -6.59
N LEU A 343 11.86 20.73 -7.18
CA LEU A 343 10.59 20.04 -7.09
C LEU A 343 10.64 18.71 -7.85
N HIS A 344 11.25 18.71 -9.05
CA HIS A 344 11.50 17.51 -9.82
C HIS A 344 12.33 16.48 -9.04
N ASP A 345 13.42 16.91 -8.40
CA ASP A 345 14.29 16.00 -7.64
C ASP A 345 13.54 15.40 -6.43
N LEU A 346 12.68 16.19 -5.78
CA LEU A 346 11.79 15.72 -4.72
C LEU A 346 10.76 14.70 -5.25
N PHE A 347 10.10 14.99 -6.38
CA PHE A 347 9.13 14.07 -7.00
C PHE A 347 9.79 12.77 -7.46
N SER A 348 11.00 12.85 -8.00
CA SER A 348 11.77 11.69 -8.45
C SER A 348 12.19 10.81 -7.27
N THR A 349 12.70 11.39 -6.19
CA THR A 349 13.07 10.64 -4.97
C THR A 349 11.86 10.01 -4.27
N ILE A 350 10.74 10.73 -4.15
CA ILE A 350 9.49 10.17 -3.59
C ILE A 350 8.90 9.12 -4.52
N GLY A 351 8.93 9.36 -5.84
CA GLY A 351 8.44 8.44 -6.87
C GLY A 351 9.22 7.13 -6.89
N THR A 352 10.55 7.19 -6.88
CA THR A 352 11.42 6.02 -6.81
C THR A 352 11.16 5.20 -5.53
N ALA A 353 11.01 5.86 -4.37
CA ALA A 353 10.68 5.20 -3.12
C ALA A 353 9.32 4.47 -3.21
N TYR A 354 8.29 5.13 -3.72
CA TYR A 354 6.96 4.54 -3.90
C TYR A 354 6.95 3.38 -4.89
N TYR A 355 7.70 3.49 -5.99
CA TYR A 355 7.87 2.42 -6.97
C TYR A 355 8.49 1.16 -6.32
N HIS A 356 9.56 1.33 -5.53
CA HIS A 356 10.17 0.22 -4.80
C HIS A 356 9.23 -0.37 -3.74
N LEU A 357 8.41 0.44 -3.07
CA LEU A 357 7.42 -0.04 -2.13
C LEU A 357 6.40 -0.96 -2.82
N GLN A 358 5.85 -0.54 -3.96
CA GLN A 358 4.87 -1.34 -4.68
C GLN A 358 5.49 -2.60 -5.30
N ARG A 359 6.79 -2.61 -5.59
CA ARG A 359 7.54 -3.81 -6.02
C ARG A 359 7.96 -4.74 -4.88
N PHE A 360 7.50 -4.48 -3.65
CA PHE A 360 7.88 -5.22 -2.45
C PHE A 360 9.40 -5.26 -2.21
N GLN A 361 10.08 -4.14 -2.48
CA GLN A 361 11.49 -3.92 -2.17
C GLN A 361 11.64 -2.87 -1.04
N PRO A 362 11.25 -3.20 0.20
CA PRO A 362 11.11 -2.22 1.27
C PRO A 362 12.45 -1.60 1.71
N ARG A 363 13.57 -2.33 1.61
CA ARG A 363 14.90 -1.80 1.94
C ARG A 363 15.31 -0.65 1.02
N LEU A 364 15.08 -0.79 -0.29
CA LEU A 364 15.38 0.26 -1.26
C LEU A 364 14.46 1.47 -1.08
N CYS A 365 13.19 1.23 -0.76
CA CYS A 365 12.23 2.27 -0.41
C CYS A 365 12.69 3.11 0.79
N LEU A 366 13.09 2.48 1.90
CA LEU A 366 13.57 3.18 3.09
C LEU A 366 14.88 3.95 2.82
N ASN A 367 15.79 3.38 2.03
CA ASN A 367 17.02 4.08 1.62
C ASN A 367 16.71 5.33 0.79
N ALA A 368 15.74 5.24 -0.13
CA ALA A 368 15.31 6.39 -0.92
C ALA A 368 14.69 7.48 -0.01
N PHE A 369 13.78 7.11 0.89
CA PHE A 369 13.22 8.07 1.85
C PHE A 369 14.26 8.69 2.78
N ALA A 370 15.31 7.95 3.15
CA ALA A 370 16.40 8.49 3.97
C ALA A 370 17.19 9.63 3.28
N THR A 371 17.15 9.70 1.94
CA THR A 371 17.79 10.80 1.18
C THR A 371 17.02 12.12 1.25
N LEU A 372 15.73 12.08 1.64
CA LEU A 372 14.89 13.26 1.71
C LEU A 372 15.25 14.17 2.88
N PRO A 373 14.99 15.49 2.79
CA PRO A 373 15.10 16.40 3.92
C PRO A 373 14.19 15.98 5.10
N ALA A 374 14.62 16.25 6.34
CA ALA A 374 13.88 15.84 7.54
C ALA A 374 12.44 16.38 7.61
N GLU A 375 12.21 17.59 7.11
CA GLU A 375 10.88 18.20 7.03
C GLU A 375 9.94 17.40 6.10
N GLN A 376 10.47 16.92 4.98
CA GLN A 376 9.71 16.10 4.04
C GLN A 376 9.46 14.71 4.62
N GLN A 377 10.46 14.10 5.28
CA GLN A 377 10.29 12.80 5.95
C GLN A 377 9.21 12.83 7.05
N ALA A 378 9.04 13.97 7.72
CA ALA A 378 8.02 14.16 8.76
C ALA A 378 6.59 14.31 8.19
N THR A 379 6.42 14.33 6.87
CA THR A 379 5.08 14.42 6.26
C THR A 379 4.27 13.14 6.52
N PRO A 380 2.96 13.25 6.82
CA PRO A 380 2.12 12.10 7.13
C PRO A 380 2.12 11.01 6.06
N TRP A 381 2.09 11.42 4.79
CA TRP A 381 2.08 10.48 3.68
C TRP A 381 3.36 9.63 3.65
N ILE A 382 4.54 10.24 3.83
CA ILE A 382 5.82 9.51 3.84
C ILE A 382 5.93 8.62 5.08
N LEU A 383 5.55 9.11 6.26
CA LEU A 383 5.54 8.30 7.48
C LEU A 383 4.65 7.05 7.34
N ALA A 384 3.47 7.19 6.72
CA ALA A 384 2.58 6.05 6.44
C ALA A 384 3.24 5.03 5.49
N LYS A 385 3.91 5.49 4.43
CA LYS A 385 4.61 4.60 3.48
C LYS A 385 5.87 3.96 4.06
N MET A 386 6.64 4.68 4.89
CA MET A 386 7.75 4.13 5.65
C MET A 386 7.28 3.05 6.62
N ALA A 387 6.21 3.31 7.37
CA ALA A 387 5.64 2.34 8.30
C ALA A 387 5.15 1.08 7.57
N ARG A 388 4.52 1.25 6.39
CA ARG A 388 4.19 0.12 5.50
C ARG A 388 5.43 -0.64 5.02
N ALA A 389 6.52 0.04 4.67
CA ALA A 389 7.77 -0.62 4.29
C ALA A 389 8.36 -1.45 5.44
N HIS A 390 8.38 -0.91 6.67
CA HIS A 390 8.80 -1.64 7.87
C HIS A 390 7.90 -2.85 8.16
N TYR A 391 6.58 -2.72 7.96
CA TYR A 391 5.63 -3.82 8.08
C TYR A 391 5.95 -4.96 7.09
N GLU A 392 6.22 -4.66 5.82
CA GLU A 392 6.58 -5.69 4.83
C GLU A 392 7.95 -6.36 5.14
N MET A 393 8.84 -5.66 5.85
CA MET A 393 10.07 -6.24 6.41
C MET A 393 9.85 -7.07 7.68
N MET A 394 8.62 -7.10 8.22
CA MET A 394 8.25 -7.68 9.52
C MET A 394 8.98 -7.03 10.72
N ALA A 395 9.48 -5.81 10.54
CA ALA A 395 10.01 -4.96 11.61
C ALA A 395 8.86 -4.22 12.29
N TYR A 396 8.00 -4.96 13.00
CA TYR A 396 6.74 -4.43 13.52
C TYR A 396 6.91 -3.35 14.59
N GLU A 397 7.99 -3.39 15.37
CA GLU A 397 8.30 -2.34 16.36
C GLU A 397 8.65 -1.01 15.69
N ASP A 398 9.49 -1.05 14.65
CA ASP A 398 9.84 0.15 13.86
C ASP A 398 8.59 0.68 13.13
N ALA A 399 7.75 -0.21 12.60
CA ALA A 399 6.48 0.15 11.99
C ALA A 399 5.53 0.81 13.00
N LYS A 400 5.39 0.25 14.20
CA LYS A 400 4.59 0.82 15.30
C LYS A 400 5.09 2.22 15.65
N TRP A 401 6.40 2.40 15.78
CA TRP A 401 6.98 3.70 16.09
C TRP A 401 6.71 4.73 14.98
N ALA A 402 6.89 4.37 13.71
CA ALA A 402 6.61 5.26 12.57
C ALA A 402 5.12 5.66 12.50
N PHE A 403 4.22 4.73 12.82
CA PHE A 403 2.79 5.02 12.91
C PHE A 403 2.42 5.87 14.13
N GLN A 404 3.09 5.73 15.27
CA GLN A 404 2.91 6.62 16.41
C GLN A 404 3.38 8.05 16.07
N ALA A 405 4.50 8.18 15.35
CA ALA A 405 4.94 9.47 14.82
C ALA A 405 3.92 10.07 13.85
N LEU A 406 3.34 9.26 12.96
CA LEU A 406 2.25 9.67 12.05
C LEU A 406 1.04 10.21 12.83
N ARG A 407 0.58 9.49 13.86
CA ARG A 407 -0.57 9.92 14.68
C ARG A 407 -0.28 11.19 15.48
N ALA A 408 0.96 11.38 15.93
CA ALA A 408 1.39 12.60 16.61
C ALA A 408 1.43 13.81 15.65
N ALA A 409 1.88 13.61 14.41
CA ALA A 409 1.94 14.67 13.40
C ALA A 409 0.54 15.04 12.87
N SER A 410 -0.30 14.05 12.58
CA SER A 410 -1.63 14.25 11.98
C SER A 410 -2.66 13.25 12.53
N PRO A 411 -3.43 13.63 13.55
CA PRO A 411 -4.49 12.78 14.11
C PRO A 411 -5.67 12.49 13.16
N SER A 412 -5.87 13.32 12.13
CA SER A 412 -6.94 13.15 11.14
C SER A 412 -6.55 12.25 9.96
N TRP A 413 -5.29 11.79 9.89
CA TRP A 413 -4.83 10.93 8.82
C TRP A 413 -5.35 9.50 9.02
N VAL A 414 -5.95 8.92 7.97
CA VAL A 414 -6.58 7.59 8.04
C VAL A 414 -5.99 6.58 7.05
N GLU A 415 -5.24 7.03 6.05
CA GLU A 415 -4.67 6.12 5.04
C GLU A 415 -3.60 5.20 5.65
N ASP A 416 -3.59 3.94 5.21
CA ASP A 416 -2.70 2.86 5.69
C ASP A 416 -2.83 2.52 7.19
N LEU A 417 -3.80 3.08 7.93
CA LEU A 417 -4.01 2.72 9.34
C LEU A 417 -4.49 1.28 9.54
N GLU A 418 -5.00 0.64 8.50
CA GLU A 418 -5.27 -0.79 8.56
C GLU A 418 -3.99 -1.64 8.60
N VAL A 419 -2.86 -1.10 8.12
CA VAL A 419 -1.52 -1.72 8.33
C VAL A 419 -1.11 -1.57 9.79
N LEU A 420 -1.37 -0.41 10.40
CA LEU A 420 -1.13 -0.21 11.84
C LEU A 420 -1.97 -1.18 12.68
N ALA A 421 -3.24 -1.41 12.32
CA ALA A 421 -4.04 -2.42 13.00
C ALA A 421 -3.39 -3.82 12.91
N ALA A 422 -2.89 -4.19 11.72
CA ALA A 422 -2.17 -5.45 11.53
C ALA A 422 -0.82 -5.51 12.27
N THR A 423 -0.05 -4.41 12.36
CA THR A 423 1.21 -4.38 13.13
C THR A 423 0.93 -4.63 14.60
N LEU A 424 -0.06 -3.95 15.19
CA LEU A 424 -0.42 -4.13 16.60
C LEU A 424 -0.96 -5.53 16.89
N TRP A 425 -1.77 -6.09 15.97
CA TRP A 425 -2.22 -7.48 16.06
C TRP A 425 -1.04 -8.47 16.05
N HIS A 426 -0.04 -8.26 15.18
CA HIS A 426 1.18 -9.08 15.18
C HIS A 426 2.05 -8.89 16.42
N LEU A 427 2.04 -7.71 17.05
CA LEU A 427 2.71 -7.47 18.33
C LEU A 427 1.93 -8.00 19.53
N LYS A 428 0.65 -8.36 19.33
CA LYS A 428 -0.31 -8.71 20.40
C LYS A 428 -0.44 -7.60 21.44
N ASP A 429 -0.41 -6.34 20.99
CA ASP A 429 -0.64 -5.17 21.83
C ASP A 429 -2.13 -4.81 21.82
N ASP A 430 -2.88 -5.46 22.71
CA ASP A 430 -4.32 -5.34 22.87
C ASP A 430 -4.75 -3.95 23.35
N VAL A 431 -3.99 -3.36 24.27
CA VAL A 431 -4.28 -2.04 24.84
C VAL A 431 -4.19 -0.95 23.76
N GLN A 432 -3.08 -0.91 23.03
CA GLN A 432 -2.88 0.12 22.00
C GLN A 432 -3.86 -0.07 20.84
N LEU A 433 -4.13 -1.32 20.44
CA LEU A 433 -5.06 -1.63 19.36
C LEU A 433 -6.50 -1.24 19.71
N SER A 434 -6.95 -1.52 20.94
CA SER A 434 -8.27 -1.14 21.41
C SER A 434 -8.42 0.38 21.52
N TYR A 435 -7.40 1.07 22.06
CA TYR A 435 -7.38 2.52 22.11
C TYR A 435 -7.51 3.15 20.72
N GLN A 436 -6.71 2.66 19.76
CA GLN A 436 -6.76 3.14 18.39
C GLN A 436 -8.10 2.86 17.72
N ALA A 437 -8.67 1.67 17.93
CA ALA A 437 -9.97 1.31 17.36
C ALA A 437 -11.07 2.27 17.84
N HIS A 438 -11.10 2.60 19.13
CA HIS A 438 -12.05 3.57 19.68
C HIS A 438 -11.83 4.98 19.13
N ASP A 439 -10.59 5.48 19.16
CA ASP A 439 -10.24 6.81 18.64
C ASP A 439 -10.62 6.98 17.16
N LEU A 440 -10.41 5.95 16.33
CA LEU A 440 -10.75 5.98 14.92
C LEU A 440 -12.24 5.89 14.63
N VAL A 441 -13.01 5.18 15.46
CA VAL A 441 -14.47 5.14 15.31
C VAL A 441 -15.08 6.48 15.72
N ASP A 442 -14.57 7.09 16.79
CA ASP A 442 -15.04 8.38 17.29
C ASP A 442 -14.70 9.52 16.32
N SER A 443 -13.49 9.52 15.76
CA SER A 443 -13.05 10.55 14.79
C SER A 443 -13.55 10.31 13.36
N HIS A 444 -13.52 9.05 12.89
CA HIS A 444 -13.72 8.69 11.48
C HIS A 444 -14.63 7.47 11.33
N TYR A 445 -15.89 7.61 11.75
CA TYR A 445 -16.90 6.54 11.69
C TYR A 445 -17.17 5.98 10.28
N LEU A 446 -17.14 6.83 9.25
CA LEU A 446 -17.43 6.47 7.86
C LEU A 446 -16.23 5.89 7.11
N SER A 447 -15.06 5.82 7.77
CA SER A 447 -13.85 5.32 7.14
C SER A 447 -13.75 3.79 7.27
N PRO A 448 -13.42 3.05 6.20
CA PRO A 448 -13.28 1.59 6.27
C PRO A 448 -12.08 1.16 7.12
N GLN A 449 -11.01 1.95 7.19
CA GLN A 449 -9.81 1.64 7.98
C GLN A 449 -10.13 1.59 9.48
N SER A 450 -11.04 2.44 9.96
CA SER A 450 -11.49 2.45 11.35
C SER A 450 -12.14 1.11 11.72
N TRP A 451 -13.02 0.60 10.87
CA TRP A 451 -13.68 -0.69 11.05
C TRP A 451 -12.73 -1.88 10.90
N CYS A 452 -11.68 -1.76 10.08
CA CYS A 452 -10.60 -2.75 10.07
C CYS A 452 -9.85 -2.78 11.41
N ALA A 453 -9.56 -1.62 12.01
CA ALA A 453 -8.90 -1.56 13.33
C ALA A 453 -9.76 -2.19 14.43
N VAL A 454 -11.06 -1.90 14.44
CA VAL A 454 -12.04 -2.53 15.36
C VAL A 454 -12.08 -4.04 15.16
N GLY A 455 -12.15 -4.52 13.91
CA GLY A 455 -12.15 -5.95 13.60
C GLY A 455 -10.89 -6.65 14.10
N CYS A 456 -9.70 -6.03 13.91
CA CYS A 456 -8.45 -6.57 14.44
C CYS A 456 -8.42 -6.59 15.97
N ALA A 457 -8.95 -5.57 16.64
CA ALA A 457 -9.03 -5.53 18.11
C ALA A 457 -9.90 -6.68 18.65
N LEU A 458 -11.08 -6.87 18.06
CA LEU A 458 -12.02 -7.93 18.45
C LEU A 458 -11.51 -9.34 18.13
N SER A 459 -10.77 -9.49 17.02
CA SER A 459 -10.08 -10.73 16.66
C SER A 459 -9.04 -11.10 17.73
N LEU A 460 -8.25 -10.12 18.19
CA LEU A 460 -7.26 -10.33 19.25
C LEU A 460 -7.90 -10.66 20.61
N ASP A 461 -9.06 -10.09 20.90
CA ASP A 461 -9.88 -10.38 22.10
C ASP A 461 -10.57 -11.77 22.06
N GLY A 462 -10.50 -12.48 20.92
CA GLY A 462 -11.10 -13.81 20.76
C GLY A 462 -12.61 -13.78 20.48
N ARG A 463 -13.13 -12.68 19.91
CA ARG A 463 -14.53 -12.50 19.51
C ARG A 463 -14.67 -12.46 17.98
N PRO A 464 -14.57 -13.61 17.30
CA PRO A 464 -14.47 -13.63 15.83
C PRO A 464 -15.77 -13.22 15.11
N GLU A 465 -16.95 -13.45 15.70
CA GLU A 465 -18.23 -13.06 15.08
C GLU A 465 -18.37 -11.54 14.96
N ASP A 466 -18.00 -10.81 16.02
CA ASP A 466 -18.02 -9.34 16.03
C ASP A 466 -16.92 -8.76 15.14
N ALA A 467 -15.77 -9.44 15.06
CA ALA A 467 -14.69 -9.08 14.12
C ALA A 467 -15.18 -9.20 12.66
N ILE A 468 -15.85 -10.31 12.31
CA ILE A 468 -16.45 -10.52 10.99
C ILE A 468 -17.47 -9.43 10.67
N ALA A 469 -18.35 -9.07 11.62
CA ALA A 469 -19.31 -7.99 11.43
C ALA A 469 -18.64 -6.63 11.15
N SER A 470 -17.54 -6.34 11.87
CA SER A 470 -16.75 -5.12 11.70
C SER A 470 -16.05 -5.08 10.33
N PHE A 471 -15.44 -6.19 9.90
CA PHE A 471 -14.82 -6.27 8.57
C PHE A 471 -15.86 -6.20 7.45
N LEU A 472 -17.03 -6.81 7.61
CA LEU A 472 -18.14 -6.65 6.67
C LEU A 472 -18.56 -5.18 6.56
N ARG A 473 -18.64 -4.44 7.68
CA ARG A 473 -18.92 -3.01 7.66
C ARG A 473 -17.85 -2.23 6.87
N ALA A 474 -16.57 -2.55 7.05
CA ALA A 474 -15.48 -1.95 6.27
C ALA A 474 -15.67 -2.18 4.76
N THR A 475 -16.04 -3.40 4.35
CA THR A 475 -16.27 -3.72 2.93
C THR A 475 -17.49 -3.02 2.33
N GLN A 476 -18.51 -2.72 3.14
CA GLN A 476 -19.69 -1.96 2.71
C GLN A 476 -19.36 -0.48 2.48
N LEU A 477 -18.53 0.12 3.35
CA LEU A 477 -18.12 1.52 3.24
C LEU A 477 -17.22 1.76 2.03
N ARG A 478 -16.23 0.88 1.81
CA ARG A 478 -15.35 0.95 0.64
C ARG A 478 -15.16 -0.43 0.01
N PRO A 479 -15.94 -0.74 -1.04
CA PRO A 479 -15.82 -2.02 -1.75
C PRO A 479 -14.47 -2.25 -2.44
N GLN A 480 -13.66 -1.21 -2.64
CA GLN A 480 -12.36 -1.26 -3.31
C GLN A 480 -11.16 -1.45 -2.35
N LEU A 481 -11.38 -1.68 -1.06
CA LEU A 481 -10.29 -1.93 -0.11
C LEU A 481 -9.96 -3.43 -0.05
N ALA A 482 -8.92 -3.87 -0.79
CA ALA A 482 -8.55 -5.29 -0.88
C ALA A 482 -8.21 -5.93 0.48
N ARG A 483 -7.48 -5.20 1.34
CA ARG A 483 -7.02 -5.70 2.64
C ARG A 483 -8.16 -6.02 3.62
N ALA A 484 -9.28 -5.31 3.55
CA ALA A 484 -10.47 -5.60 4.36
C ALA A 484 -11.05 -7.00 4.04
N TYR A 485 -11.06 -7.39 2.76
CA TYR A 485 -11.46 -8.74 2.37
C TYR A 485 -10.45 -9.81 2.80
N SER A 486 -9.15 -9.48 2.84
CA SER A 486 -8.13 -10.38 3.35
C SER A 486 -8.28 -10.62 4.86
N PHE A 487 -8.55 -9.57 5.65
CA PHE A 487 -8.85 -9.75 7.07
C PHE A 487 -10.11 -10.58 7.29
N LEU A 488 -11.19 -10.29 6.56
CA LEU A 488 -12.40 -11.10 6.57
C LEU A 488 -12.12 -12.57 6.21
N GLY A 489 -11.24 -12.83 5.23
CA GLY A 489 -10.82 -14.16 4.84
C GLY A 489 -10.02 -14.89 5.92
N CYS A 490 -9.15 -14.19 6.65
CA CYS A 490 -8.41 -14.73 7.79
C CYS A 490 -9.36 -15.13 8.92
N GLU A 491 -10.30 -14.25 9.31
CA GLU A 491 -11.28 -14.57 10.35
C GLU A 491 -12.15 -15.78 9.98
N TYR A 492 -12.61 -15.85 8.73
CA TYR A 492 -13.36 -17.03 8.27
C TYR A 492 -12.51 -18.31 8.25
N HIS A 493 -11.21 -18.22 7.95
CA HIS A 493 -10.31 -19.36 8.03
C HIS A 493 -10.16 -19.84 9.48
N ASP A 494 -10.05 -18.92 10.42
CA ASP A 494 -9.88 -19.22 11.84
C ASP A 494 -11.19 -19.77 12.47
N CYS A 495 -12.36 -19.37 11.94
CA CYS A 495 -13.66 -19.98 12.23
C CYS A 495 -13.95 -21.28 11.45
N GLU A 496 -12.96 -21.83 10.73
CA GLU A 496 -13.09 -23.05 9.89
C GLU A 496 -14.14 -22.95 8.75
N ALA A 497 -14.62 -21.74 8.44
CA ALA A 497 -15.54 -21.46 7.34
C ALA A 497 -14.81 -21.31 5.99
N TYR A 498 -14.14 -22.38 5.54
CA TYR A 498 -13.21 -22.38 4.40
C TYR A 498 -13.81 -21.91 3.06
N ASP A 499 -15.10 -22.19 2.81
CA ASP A 499 -15.78 -21.74 1.59
C ASP A 499 -15.95 -20.22 1.54
N LYS A 500 -16.34 -19.62 2.69
CA LYS A 500 -16.49 -18.17 2.83
C LYS A 500 -15.13 -17.49 2.76
N ALA A 501 -14.12 -18.06 3.42
CA ALA A 501 -12.74 -17.58 3.36
C ALA A 501 -12.22 -17.53 1.90
N SER A 502 -12.40 -18.63 1.14
CA SER A 502 -11.99 -18.69 -0.26
C SER A 502 -12.68 -17.62 -1.13
N ARG A 503 -13.96 -17.35 -0.90
CA ARG A 503 -14.69 -16.28 -1.61
C ARG A 503 -14.15 -14.89 -1.25
N ALA A 504 -13.87 -14.64 0.03
CA ALA A 504 -13.32 -13.36 0.49
C ALA A 504 -11.93 -13.09 -0.10
N PHE A 505 -11.01 -14.06 -0.05
CA PHE A 505 -9.68 -13.91 -0.66
C PHE A 505 -9.75 -13.73 -2.19
N ARG A 506 -10.61 -14.49 -2.88
CA ARG A 506 -10.83 -14.27 -4.33
C ARG A 506 -11.38 -12.89 -4.63
N ARG A 507 -12.23 -12.32 -3.74
CA ARG A 507 -12.72 -10.94 -3.90
C ARG A 507 -11.61 -9.92 -3.70
N ALA A 508 -10.72 -10.12 -2.73
CA ALA A 508 -9.52 -9.30 -2.56
C ALA A 508 -8.67 -9.29 -3.83
N LEU A 509 -8.44 -10.45 -4.44
CA LEU A 509 -7.66 -10.59 -5.69
C LEU A 509 -8.33 -9.99 -6.93
N ARG A 510 -9.66 -9.88 -6.96
CA ARG A 510 -10.38 -9.17 -8.03
C ARG A 510 -10.18 -7.65 -7.95
N ILE A 511 -9.93 -7.13 -6.75
CA ILE A 511 -9.70 -5.69 -6.51
C ILE A 511 -8.23 -5.39 -6.77
N ASP A 512 -7.34 -6.16 -6.15
CA ASP A 512 -5.90 -6.05 -6.35
C ASP A 512 -5.29 -7.44 -6.54
N VAL A 513 -4.88 -7.71 -7.78
CA VAL A 513 -4.25 -8.97 -8.20
C VAL A 513 -2.87 -9.16 -7.53
N ARG A 514 -2.21 -8.05 -7.18
CA ARG A 514 -0.88 -8.02 -6.56
C ARG A 514 -0.95 -8.04 -5.03
N HIS A 515 -2.14 -8.26 -4.47
CA HIS A 515 -2.32 -8.43 -3.04
C HIS A 515 -1.88 -9.83 -2.56
N TYR A 516 -0.57 -10.03 -2.36
CA TYR A 516 0.01 -11.32 -1.97
C TYR A 516 -0.58 -11.97 -0.70
N PRO A 517 -1.04 -11.23 0.35
CA PRO A 517 -1.63 -11.87 1.53
C PRO A 517 -2.87 -12.71 1.20
N ALA A 518 -3.65 -12.32 0.19
CA ALA A 518 -4.80 -13.10 -0.26
C ALA A 518 -4.38 -14.41 -0.96
N TRP A 519 -3.30 -14.41 -1.75
CA TRP A 519 -2.74 -15.63 -2.32
C TRP A 519 -2.25 -16.59 -1.22
N VAL A 520 -1.57 -16.06 -0.20
CA VAL A 520 -1.14 -16.85 0.97
C VAL A 520 -2.34 -17.41 1.73
N GLY A 521 -3.40 -16.62 1.91
CA GLY A 521 -4.65 -17.03 2.52
C GLY A 521 -5.32 -18.19 1.78
N LEU A 522 -5.42 -18.10 0.45
CA LEU A 522 -5.92 -19.20 -0.38
C LEU A 522 -5.08 -20.47 -0.25
N GLY A 523 -3.75 -20.34 -0.24
CA GLY A 523 -2.84 -21.47 0.00
C GLY A 523 -3.08 -22.14 1.34
N ARG A 524 -3.30 -21.36 2.41
CA ARG A 524 -3.61 -21.88 3.75
C ARG A 524 -4.93 -22.64 3.77
N VAL A 525 -5.97 -22.07 3.17
CA VAL A 525 -7.30 -22.70 3.08
C VAL A 525 -7.22 -24.01 2.29
N GLN A 526 -6.56 -24.05 1.13
CA GLN A 526 -6.42 -25.28 0.34
C GLN A 526 -5.59 -26.36 1.07
N GLY A 527 -4.57 -25.95 1.83
CA GLY A 527 -3.82 -26.87 2.69
C GLY A 527 -4.70 -27.54 3.76
N ARG A 528 -5.59 -26.77 4.40
CA ARG A 528 -6.56 -27.30 5.37
C ARG A 528 -7.61 -28.22 4.74
N LEU A 529 -7.98 -27.96 3.48
CA LEU A 529 -8.86 -28.82 2.70
C LEU A 529 -8.18 -30.11 2.19
N GLY A 530 -6.89 -30.35 2.51
CA GLY A 530 -6.17 -31.55 2.10
C GLY A 530 -5.73 -31.55 0.63
N ALA A 531 -5.67 -30.38 0.00
CA ALA A 531 -5.23 -30.22 -1.40
C ALA A 531 -3.87 -29.48 -1.49
N PRO A 532 -2.75 -30.10 -1.08
CA PRO A 532 -1.43 -29.46 -1.03
C PRO A 532 -0.94 -29.02 -2.43
N GLU A 533 -1.31 -29.76 -3.47
CA GLU A 533 -1.09 -29.43 -4.86
C GLU A 533 -1.65 -28.06 -5.27
N ARG A 534 -2.90 -27.78 -4.90
CA ARG A 534 -3.56 -26.48 -5.18
C ARG A 534 -2.97 -25.38 -4.30
N ALA A 535 -2.65 -25.71 -3.05
CA ALA A 535 -1.99 -24.78 -2.14
C ALA A 535 -0.64 -24.30 -2.71
N LEU A 536 0.17 -25.22 -3.25
CA LEU A 536 1.44 -24.90 -3.89
C LEU A 536 1.26 -23.91 -5.05
N ARG A 537 0.28 -24.12 -5.94
CA ARG A 537 -0.01 -23.19 -7.03
C ARG A 537 -0.28 -21.76 -6.54
N HIS A 538 -1.06 -21.61 -5.47
CA HIS A 538 -1.35 -20.31 -4.88
C HIS A 538 -0.12 -19.68 -4.21
N TYR A 539 0.71 -20.46 -3.52
CA TYR A 539 1.95 -19.95 -2.94
C TYR A 539 2.98 -19.55 -4.00
N LEU A 540 3.10 -20.30 -5.10
CA LEU A 540 3.95 -19.91 -6.24
C LEU A 540 3.44 -18.63 -6.91
N ALA A 541 2.11 -18.44 -7.00
CA ALA A 541 1.55 -17.17 -7.45
C ALA A 541 1.90 -16.01 -6.50
N ALA A 542 1.84 -16.23 -5.18
CA ALA A 542 2.30 -15.24 -4.19
C ALA A 542 3.80 -14.92 -4.34
N GLN A 543 4.62 -15.93 -4.62
CA GLN A 543 6.06 -15.76 -4.82
C GLN A 543 6.38 -14.92 -6.06
N LYS A 544 5.61 -15.06 -7.15
CA LYS A 544 5.79 -14.20 -8.33
C LYS A 544 5.60 -12.72 -8.00
N VAL A 545 4.67 -12.41 -7.10
CA VAL A 545 4.40 -11.04 -6.65
C VAL A 545 5.47 -10.54 -5.69
N PHE A 546 5.81 -11.35 -4.67
CA PHE A 546 6.84 -11.02 -3.68
C PHE A 546 7.88 -12.17 -3.57
N PRO A 547 8.95 -12.12 -4.38
CA PRO A 547 9.89 -13.23 -4.53
C PRO A 547 10.70 -13.58 -3.28
N ASP A 548 11.08 -12.56 -2.50
CA ASP A 548 12.00 -12.71 -1.35
C ASP A 548 11.28 -12.71 0.00
N ASN A 549 9.96 -12.93 0.00
CA ASN A 549 9.20 -12.99 1.25
C ASN A 549 9.49 -14.31 2.00
N GLY A 550 10.11 -14.20 3.18
CA GLY A 550 10.43 -15.34 4.03
C GLY A 550 9.21 -16.21 4.39
N VAL A 551 8.05 -15.60 4.70
CA VAL A 551 6.83 -16.34 5.06
C VAL A 551 6.30 -17.14 3.87
N VAL A 552 6.29 -16.56 2.66
CA VAL A 552 5.83 -17.26 1.46
C VAL A 552 6.75 -18.45 1.16
N LEU A 553 8.06 -18.23 1.17
CA LEU A 553 9.06 -19.27 0.89
C LEU A 553 9.01 -20.42 1.91
N THR A 554 8.83 -20.12 3.20
CA THR A 554 8.68 -21.18 4.22
C THR A 554 7.36 -21.93 4.07
N ASN A 555 6.28 -21.28 3.65
CA ASN A 555 5.02 -21.98 3.35
C ASN A 555 5.13 -22.90 2.13
N ILE A 556 5.85 -22.48 1.08
CA ILE A 556 6.17 -23.33 -0.07
C ILE A 556 6.93 -24.56 0.40
N ALA A 557 7.99 -24.36 1.19
CA ALA A 557 8.82 -25.45 1.68
C ALA A 557 8.05 -26.45 2.56
N ARG A 558 7.13 -25.96 3.42
CA ARG A 558 6.22 -26.82 4.19
C ARG A 558 5.32 -27.66 3.28
N VAL A 559 4.74 -27.07 2.24
CA VAL A 559 3.89 -27.81 1.29
C VAL A 559 4.72 -28.81 0.47
N CYS A 560 5.97 -28.50 0.14
CA CYS A 560 6.87 -29.45 -0.52
C CYS A 560 7.17 -30.67 0.37
N ASP A 561 7.30 -30.49 1.70
CA ASP A 561 7.41 -31.61 2.65
C ASP A 561 6.15 -32.50 2.62
N GLU A 562 4.96 -31.87 2.63
CA GLU A 562 3.67 -32.59 2.54
C GLU A 562 3.51 -33.36 1.22
N LEU A 563 4.10 -32.88 0.13
CA LEU A 563 4.10 -33.54 -1.18
C LEU A 563 5.19 -34.61 -1.33
N GLY A 564 6.09 -34.77 -0.36
CA GLY A 564 7.18 -35.73 -0.40
C GLY A 564 8.36 -35.33 -1.28
N ILE A 565 8.53 -34.03 -1.57
CA ILE A 565 9.63 -33.49 -2.39
C ILE A 565 10.51 -32.56 -1.53
N PRO A 566 11.25 -33.10 -0.54
CA PRO A 566 11.96 -32.28 0.45
C PRO A 566 13.16 -31.53 -0.15
N GLU A 567 13.79 -32.03 -1.22
CA GLU A 567 14.95 -31.41 -1.87
C GLU A 567 14.63 -30.03 -2.44
N LEU A 568 13.49 -29.89 -3.15
CA LEU A 568 13.03 -28.59 -3.65
C LEU A 568 12.62 -27.66 -2.51
N GLY A 569 11.95 -28.19 -1.49
CA GLY A 569 11.60 -27.42 -0.29
C GLY A 569 12.83 -26.79 0.38
N LEU A 570 13.93 -27.54 0.45
CA LEU A 570 15.18 -27.09 1.04
C LEU A 570 15.81 -25.92 0.27
N GLN A 571 15.72 -25.91 -1.06
CA GLN A 571 16.18 -24.78 -1.89
C GLN A 571 15.44 -23.49 -1.55
N PHE A 572 14.10 -23.54 -1.42
CA PHE A 572 13.30 -22.37 -1.03
C PHE A 572 13.59 -21.91 0.39
N ILE A 573 13.79 -22.84 1.32
CA ILE A 573 14.12 -22.50 2.71
C ILE A 573 15.50 -21.86 2.85
N ARG A 574 16.51 -22.33 2.11
CA ARG A 574 17.84 -21.69 2.07
C ARG A 574 17.75 -20.26 1.54
N ARG A 575 16.93 -20.02 0.52
CA ARG A 575 16.64 -18.66 0.04
C ARG A 575 15.93 -17.82 1.10
N ALA A 576 14.95 -18.40 1.81
CA ALA A 576 14.23 -17.72 2.88
C ALA A 576 15.19 -17.24 3.98
N GLN A 577 16.17 -18.06 4.38
CA GLN A 577 17.13 -17.74 5.44
C GLN A 577 17.92 -16.44 5.20
N VAL A 578 18.22 -16.11 3.95
CA VAL A 578 18.92 -14.85 3.59
C VAL A 578 18.05 -13.63 3.84
N SER A 579 16.74 -13.77 3.68
CA SER A 579 15.76 -12.68 3.78
C SER A 579 15.06 -12.63 5.15
N THR A 580 15.24 -13.64 5.99
CA THR A 580 14.41 -13.81 7.20
C THR A 580 14.69 -12.76 8.28
N PRO A 581 13.65 -12.03 8.72
CA PRO A 581 13.71 -11.21 9.93
C PRO A 581 13.75 -12.12 11.18
N MET A 582 14.33 -11.60 12.27
CA MET A 582 14.60 -12.33 13.52
C MET A 582 13.39 -13.12 14.04
N ARG A 583 12.19 -12.55 13.96
CA ARG A 583 10.94 -13.18 14.43
C ARG A 583 10.59 -14.48 13.68
N LEU A 584 10.88 -14.54 12.38
CA LEU A 584 10.60 -15.72 11.56
C LEU A 584 11.76 -16.73 11.59
N ALA A 585 12.95 -16.30 12.03
CA ALA A 585 14.17 -17.10 11.92
C ALA A 585 14.12 -18.41 12.73
N VAL A 586 13.47 -18.44 13.90
CA VAL A 586 13.27 -19.71 14.64
C VAL A 586 12.41 -20.67 13.83
N PHE A 587 11.27 -20.18 13.33
CA PHE A 587 10.34 -20.99 12.54
C PHE A 587 10.98 -21.52 11.26
N THR A 588 11.73 -20.68 10.52
CA THR A 588 12.40 -21.13 9.29
C THR A 588 13.47 -22.18 9.55
N LYS A 589 14.28 -22.01 10.60
CA LYS A 589 15.29 -23.00 11.01
C LYS A 589 14.67 -24.33 11.44
N VAL A 590 13.56 -24.29 12.19
CA VAL A 590 12.83 -25.51 12.58
C VAL A 590 12.28 -26.24 11.36
N GLN A 591 11.67 -25.53 10.40
CA GLN A 591 11.18 -26.16 9.16
C GLN A 591 12.34 -26.68 8.31
N MET A 592 13.48 -25.99 8.28
CA MET A 592 14.69 -26.45 7.60
C MET A 592 15.20 -27.76 8.19
N ALA A 593 15.26 -27.86 9.51
CA ALA A 593 15.69 -29.07 10.19
C ALA A 593 14.76 -30.25 9.89
N LYS A 594 13.44 -30.05 9.85
CA LYS A 594 12.48 -31.09 9.45
C LYS A 594 12.76 -31.62 8.04
N LEU A 595 13.02 -30.73 7.09
CA LEU A 595 13.37 -31.12 5.71
C LEU A 595 14.71 -31.86 5.65
N LEU A 596 15.73 -31.40 6.38
CA LEU A 596 17.04 -32.06 6.43
C LEU A 596 16.96 -33.49 6.99
N LEU A 597 16.12 -33.71 8.01
CA LEU A 597 15.86 -35.06 8.53
C LEU A 597 15.21 -35.97 7.48
N ARG A 598 14.30 -35.44 6.66
CA ARG A 598 13.72 -36.20 5.53
C ARG A 598 14.77 -36.56 4.47
N VAL A 599 15.72 -35.67 4.22
CA VAL A 599 16.84 -35.88 3.28
C VAL A 599 17.94 -36.78 3.88
N LYS A 600 17.86 -37.11 5.17
CA LYS A 600 18.85 -37.90 5.94
C LYS A 600 20.20 -37.19 6.10
N GLU A 601 20.18 -35.89 6.28
CA GLU A 601 21.34 -35.07 6.65
C GLU A 601 21.21 -34.59 8.12
N PRO A 602 21.41 -35.47 9.13
CA PRO A 602 21.15 -35.15 10.53
C PRO A 602 22.17 -34.19 11.16
N GLU A 603 23.39 -34.11 10.62
CA GLU A 603 24.44 -33.20 11.10
C GLU A 603 24.05 -31.74 10.85
N ASP A 604 23.75 -31.39 9.60
CA ASP A 604 23.24 -30.06 9.22
C ASP A 604 21.93 -29.71 9.95
N ALA A 605 21.07 -30.71 10.19
CA ALA A 605 19.84 -30.51 10.96
C ALA A 605 20.12 -30.14 12.42
N ALA A 606 21.11 -30.79 13.05
CA ALA A 606 21.52 -30.49 14.42
C ALA A 606 22.12 -29.09 14.54
N GLU A 607 22.92 -28.65 13.57
CA GLU A 607 23.45 -27.28 13.51
C GLU A 607 22.32 -26.24 13.43
N ALA A 608 21.37 -26.44 12.51
CA ALA A 608 20.23 -25.53 12.34
C ALA A 608 19.35 -25.45 13.61
N LEU A 609 19.14 -26.58 14.30
CA LEU A 609 18.36 -26.64 15.54
C LEU A 609 19.10 -26.06 16.73
N ASN A 610 20.41 -26.26 16.87
CA ASN A 610 21.21 -25.63 17.91
C ASN A 610 21.17 -24.10 17.76
N ALA A 611 21.30 -23.60 16.52
CA ALA A 611 21.15 -22.18 16.21
C ALA A 611 19.71 -21.66 16.42
N ALA A 612 18.69 -22.52 16.40
CA ALA A 612 17.32 -22.16 16.77
C ALA A 612 17.12 -22.17 18.29
N LEU A 613 17.78 -23.10 18.99
CA LEU A 613 17.73 -23.23 20.44
C LEU A 613 18.35 -22.01 21.15
N GLU A 614 19.43 -21.44 20.60
CA GLU A 614 20.02 -20.18 21.11
C GLU A 614 19.03 -19.02 21.06
N MET A 615 18.11 -19.01 20.09
CA MET A 615 17.11 -17.96 19.91
C MET A 615 15.86 -18.20 20.77
N ALA A 616 15.46 -19.47 20.93
CA ALA A 616 14.27 -19.88 21.66
C ALA A 616 14.56 -21.15 22.48
N PRO A 617 15.15 -21.01 23.68
CA PRO A 617 15.53 -22.18 24.50
C PRO A 617 14.32 -22.96 25.03
N ASP A 618 13.17 -22.30 25.15
CA ASP A 618 11.95 -22.84 25.75
C ASP A 618 11.01 -23.54 24.75
N ASP A 619 11.42 -23.68 23.48
CA ASP A 619 10.58 -24.34 22.48
C ASP A 619 10.71 -25.87 22.56
N ALA A 620 9.63 -26.52 23.02
CA ALA A 620 9.54 -27.97 23.14
C ALA A 620 9.79 -28.70 21.80
N GLU A 621 9.41 -28.10 20.68
CA GLU A 621 9.55 -28.72 19.36
C GLU A 621 11.01 -28.82 18.94
N ILE A 622 11.84 -27.82 19.29
CA ILE A 622 13.27 -27.82 19.00
C ILE A 622 13.96 -28.98 19.74
N HIS A 623 13.67 -29.16 21.04
CA HIS A 623 14.23 -30.26 21.82
C HIS A 623 13.77 -31.64 21.32
N LEU A 624 12.51 -31.77 20.90
CA LEU A 624 12.00 -33.00 20.29
C LEU A 624 12.74 -33.32 18.97
N LEU A 625 12.92 -32.33 18.10
CA LEU A 625 13.61 -32.52 16.83
C LEU A 625 15.10 -32.84 17.05
N LEU A 626 15.77 -32.18 18.01
CA LEU A 626 17.16 -32.50 18.39
C LEU A 626 17.31 -33.94 18.89
N GLY A 627 16.38 -34.43 19.71
CA GLY A 627 16.40 -35.82 20.13
C GLY A 627 16.27 -36.78 18.93
N ARG A 628 15.42 -36.46 17.96
CA ARG A 628 15.28 -37.23 16.71
C ARG A 628 16.53 -37.17 15.84
N THR A 629 17.19 -36.02 15.71
CA THR A 629 18.41 -35.88 14.89
C THR A 629 19.53 -36.77 15.43
N VAL A 630 19.71 -36.81 16.76
CA VAL A 630 20.70 -37.66 17.43
C VAL A 630 20.37 -39.15 17.25
N MET A 631 19.08 -39.53 17.23
CA MET A 631 18.67 -40.90 16.94
C MET A 631 18.98 -41.32 15.50
N GLU A 632 18.79 -40.42 14.54
CA GLU A 632 19.04 -40.68 13.11
C GLU A 632 20.54 -40.68 12.75
N ALA A 633 21.39 -39.97 13.51
CA ALA A 633 22.84 -39.91 13.32
C ALA A 633 23.59 -41.26 13.56
N GLY A 634 22.88 -42.32 13.97
CA GLY A 634 23.42 -43.69 14.00
C GLY A 634 24.33 -44.04 15.20
N ARG A 635 24.75 -43.05 16.01
CA ARG A 635 25.39 -43.26 17.32
C ARG A 635 24.62 -42.49 18.42
N PRO A 636 23.44 -42.99 18.85
CA PRO A 636 22.62 -42.26 19.78
C PRO A 636 23.25 -42.28 21.19
N ASP A 637 23.70 -41.12 21.66
CA ASP A 637 23.95 -40.92 23.09
C ASP A 637 22.59 -40.95 23.81
N LEU A 638 22.16 -42.14 24.22
CA LEU A 638 20.83 -42.37 24.78
C LEU A 638 20.52 -41.45 25.97
N LYS A 639 21.55 -41.11 26.77
CA LYS A 639 21.46 -40.14 27.86
C LYS A 639 21.07 -38.74 27.37
N GLU A 640 21.67 -38.29 26.27
CA GLU A 640 21.37 -36.98 25.67
C GLU A 640 19.98 -36.96 25.05
N VAL A 641 19.59 -38.01 24.33
CA VAL A 641 18.24 -38.13 23.75
C VAL A 641 17.18 -38.11 24.86
N LEU A 642 17.35 -38.90 25.92
CA LEU A 642 16.44 -38.91 27.07
C LEU A 642 16.40 -37.54 27.77
N ARG A 643 17.52 -36.85 27.89
CA ARG A 643 17.56 -35.48 28.43
C ARG A 643 16.73 -34.53 27.57
N ARG A 644 16.88 -34.58 26.24
CA ARG A 644 16.13 -33.69 25.33
C ARG A 644 14.63 -33.99 25.33
N PHE A 645 14.24 -35.25 25.32
CA PHE A 645 12.82 -35.61 25.39
C PHE A 645 12.18 -35.31 26.74
N THR A 646 12.89 -35.49 27.85
CA THR A 646 12.37 -35.10 29.18
C THR A 646 12.20 -33.59 29.29
N VAL A 647 13.14 -32.79 28.77
CA VAL A 647 12.99 -31.33 28.66
C VAL A 647 11.80 -30.96 27.77
N ALA A 648 11.67 -31.57 26.59
CA ALA A 648 10.53 -31.34 25.69
C ALA A 648 9.19 -31.67 26.37
N LEU A 649 9.13 -32.76 27.14
CA LEU A 649 7.93 -33.17 27.88
C LEU A 649 7.61 -32.21 29.03
N SER A 650 8.64 -31.67 29.70
CA SER A 650 8.44 -30.67 30.74
C SER A 650 7.85 -29.36 30.19
N LEU A 651 8.25 -28.97 28.98
CA LEU A 651 7.74 -27.80 28.28
C LEU A 651 6.33 -28.03 27.71
N ARG A 652 6.00 -29.24 27.24
CA ARG A 652 4.65 -29.62 26.77
C ARG A 652 4.18 -30.97 27.35
N PRO A 653 3.62 -30.99 28.59
CA PRO A 653 3.23 -32.23 29.27
C PRO A 653 2.10 -33.02 28.59
N HIS A 654 1.24 -32.34 27.83
CA HIS A 654 0.07 -32.91 27.16
C HIS A 654 0.36 -33.42 25.75
N SER A 655 1.59 -33.25 25.24
CA SER A 655 1.92 -33.67 23.88
C SER A 655 2.00 -35.19 23.77
N ARG A 656 1.13 -35.78 22.94
CA ARG A 656 1.18 -37.23 22.62
C ARG A 656 2.43 -37.61 21.85
N VAL A 657 2.86 -36.76 20.91
CA VAL A 657 4.02 -37.01 20.03
C VAL A 657 5.32 -37.16 20.84
N ILE A 658 5.48 -36.41 21.93
CA ILE A 658 6.67 -36.49 22.79
C ILE A 658 6.65 -37.78 23.63
N LYS A 659 5.47 -38.18 24.13
CA LYS A 659 5.28 -39.43 24.87
C LYS A 659 5.53 -40.64 23.98
N GLU A 660 4.98 -40.64 22.76
CA GLU A 660 5.23 -41.66 21.75
C GLU A 660 6.73 -41.79 21.43
N ALA A 661 7.43 -40.66 21.25
CA ALA A 661 8.88 -40.67 21.02
C ALA A 661 9.69 -41.22 22.21
N LEU A 662 9.22 -41.02 23.45
CA LEU A 662 9.82 -41.63 24.66
C LEU A 662 9.52 -43.13 24.75
N ASP A 663 8.31 -43.55 24.41
CA ASP A 663 7.90 -44.96 24.43
C ASP A 663 8.67 -45.77 23.36
N GLU A 664 8.91 -45.18 22.18
CA GLU A 664 9.76 -45.75 21.13
C GLU A 664 11.17 -46.07 21.61
N LEU A 665 11.74 -45.26 22.52
CA LEU A 665 13.05 -45.54 23.13
C LEU A 665 13.00 -46.68 24.14
N GLY A 666 11.89 -46.83 24.87
CA GLY A 666 11.70 -47.84 25.91
C GLY A 666 11.38 -49.23 25.35
N SER A 667 10.82 -49.30 24.14
CA SER A 667 10.59 -50.57 23.45
C SER A 667 11.90 -51.08 22.81
N PRO A 668 12.40 -52.28 23.14
CA PRO A 668 13.51 -52.86 22.40
C PRO A 668 13.06 -52.98 20.95
N ARG A 669 13.79 -52.35 20.00
CA ARG A 669 13.59 -52.53 18.57
C ARG A 669 13.48 -54.04 18.33
N LYS A 670 12.26 -54.54 18.05
CA LYS A 670 12.10 -55.89 17.49
C LYS A 670 12.88 -55.84 16.20
N THR A 671 14.09 -56.39 16.20
CA THR A 671 14.73 -56.84 14.99
C THR A 671 13.66 -57.65 14.28
N ARG A 672 13.20 -57.17 13.13
CA ARG A 672 12.48 -58.03 12.19
C ARG A 672 13.50 -59.07 11.76
N ILE A 673 13.67 -60.10 12.58
CA ILE A 673 14.17 -61.39 12.13
C ILE A 673 13.03 -61.87 11.23
N THR A 674 13.18 -61.68 9.93
CA THR A 674 12.41 -62.43 8.94
C THR A 674 12.70 -63.91 9.20
N PRO A 675 11.71 -64.73 9.60
CA PRO A 675 11.92 -66.16 9.61
C PRO A 675 11.86 -66.62 8.15
N TRP A 676 12.98 -67.15 7.67
CA TRP A 676 13.08 -68.19 6.63
C TRP A 676 12.25 -68.01 5.34
N ASN A 677 12.95 -67.73 4.23
CA ASN A 677 12.65 -68.39 2.96
C ASN A 677 13.86 -69.25 2.59
N THR A 678 13.74 -70.54 2.87
CA THR A 678 14.24 -71.63 2.02
C THR A 678 13.64 -71.54 0.64
#